data_AF-A0A844QPJ8-F1
#
_entry.id   AF-A0A844QPJ8-F1
#
_cell.length_a   1.000
_cell.length_b   1.000
_cell.length_c   1.000
_cell.angle_alpha   90.00
_cell.angle_beta   90.00
_cell.angle_gamma   90.00
#
_symmetry.space_group_name_H-M   'P 1'
#
loop_
_entity.id
_entity.type
_entity.pdbx_description
1 polymer ?
#
loop_
_entity_poly.entity_id
_entity_poly.type
_entity_poly.pdbx_seq_one_letter_code
_entity_poly.pdbx_strand_id
1 'polypeptide(L)'
;MIQAIGALKARGLKVTLYPFIMMDVPAGNTLPDPYGGSAQARYPWRGRITCDPAPGRPQSADKTASARGQADLFMGAATAADFSIEDGMARYAGDPQDWGYRRFVLHYAMLAQAAGGVDAFLIGSELPGLTTLRDQTDAYPVVEALCDLAAQVRLVVGAPTKISYGADWREYFGHQPSDGSGDVYFHLDPLWAHPAIDAIGIDNYLPLADWRDGDHAGASPDGASGPYDAKALRAAIAGGEGYDWHYVSEAARLMRERSAITDGAYGKPWVFRPKDIVSWWSNPHHDRPGGVEAATPTAFVPRSKPIWFTELGCPACDKGPNQPNVFVDPKSAESALPYFSNGGRSDLAQHRFLRTHLDHWDEAVVGFDETDNPVSGAYGGRMVDRERIYLWAWDARPFPVFPLATDIWGDGGNWPLGHWLNGRVANPTVADLVNAVLADHGLPLADTTDAGGTLVGYVVVQPSTARAVLEELAEIYGLAVIEAAGVLVVRDVETLPGQAVEVTDLVARDPEPVVTHMRAPPHDQPGEVMLAFRDPMRDYQAATARHVRPDASNNRQETLSFSGNLEEGAARTIAVDWQRRHWRGRETVAFFVPASERLLVVGSLVTLPQVGLTGEFLVTGIEEGLVRHVEARCVERVPKTPDIPAPSDIPARLPNAVAAPFAVFLDLPLMAAADEPHRQLQIAAWARPWRSQRVFASPEGTGFDERADLDRPAVVGVLVTDLASGPVGRIDRANSPRVQLRGGELASVSTIQMLNGANAVAIRADNGVWEIVQFETAVETAPNIWQLGGLLRGQLGTEDATAAGAAAGAPFIVLDAAVRPAGLRVQEVGLPLHWLIGPAGADFGGSTFAAAHLGGGVRAAKPLAPVHLAVRPQPGGDLMIRWIRRGRIAADSWEPAEIPLGEEAEAYRVEIRNPAGALVRAAETTVPHWTYPTADILADFATTPAEADIVVMQKKGPAGAPGLKAVLRAEIG
;
A
#
# COMPACT_ATOMS: atom_id res chain seq x y z
N MET A 1 -5.82 -1.57 6.02
CA MET A 1 -6.09 -2.73 5.15
C MET A 1 -7.50 -2.72 4.55
N ILE A 2 -8.57 -2.90 5.34
CA ILE A 2 -9.97 -2.96 4.82
C ILE A 2 -10.30 -1.79 3.88
N GLN A 3 -9.96 -0.57 4.28
CA GLN A 3 -10.15 0.63 3.45
C GLN A 3 -9.37 0.59 2.13
N ALA A 4 -8.15 0.01 2.13
CA ALA A 4 -7.35 -0.12 0.91
C ALA A 4 -7.97 -1.13 -0.05
N ILE A 5 -8.45 -2.26 0.45
CA ILE A 5 -9.19 -3.26 -0.36
C ILE A 5 -10.44 -2.61 -0.97
N GLY A 6 -11.23 -1.89 -0.16
CA GLY A 6 -12.40 -1.16 -0.64
C GLY A 6 -12.06 -0.14 -1.72
N ALA A 7 -10.98 0.63 -1.54
CA ALA A 7 -10.52 1.62 -2.52
C ALA A 7 -10.03 1.00 -3.84
N LEU A 8 -9.28 -0.11 -3.78
CA LEU A 8 -8.82 -0.83 -4.97
C LEU A 8 -9.99 -1.41 -5.76
N LYS A 9 -10.94 -2.05 -5.07
CA LYS A 9 -12.16 -2.58 -5.70
C LYS A 9 -13.03 -1.49 -6.31
N ALA A 10 -13.16 -0.34 -5.65
CA ALA A 10 -13.89 0.82 -6.19
C ALA A 10 -13.26 1.36 -7.49
N ARG A 11 -11.97 1.13 -7.72
CA ARG A 11 -11.25 1.45 -8.97
C ARG A 11 -11.35 0.35 -10.03
N GLY A 12 -12.06 -0.75 -9.75
CA GLY A 12 -12.17 -1.90 -10.65
C GLY A 12 -10.94 -2.83 -10.66
N LEU A 13 -10.04 -2.71 -9.68
CA LEU A 13 -8.87 -3.57 -9.58
C LEU A 13 -9.18 -4.86 -8.81
N LYS A 14 -8.71 -5.99 -9.34
CA LYS A 14 -8.68 -7.27 -8.61
C LYS A 14 -7.66 -7.17 -7.47
N VAL A 15 -7.96 -7.78 -6.32
CA VAL A 15 -7.11 -7.70 -5.12
C VAL A 15 -6.58 -9.08 -4.76
N THR A 16 -5.26 -9.21 -4.71
CA THR A 16 -4.59 -10.34 -4.07
C THR A 16 -4.04 -9.89 -2.73
N LEU A 17 -4.45 -10.57 -1.66
CA LEU A 17 -3.93 -10.32 -0.32
C LEU A 17 -2.81 -11.30 -0.01
N TYR A 18 -1.67 -10.75 0.38
CA TYR A 18 -0.45 -11.49 0.56
C TYR A 18 0.16 -11.19 1.95
N PRO A 19 -0.31 -11.87 3.01
CA PRO A 19 0.29 -11.79 4.33
C PRO A 19 1.60 -12.59 4.37
N PHE A 20 2.70 -11.93 4.73
CA PHE A 20 4.00 -12.58 4.97
C PHE A 20 4.73 -11.94 6.15
N ILE A 21 5.81 -12.58 6.59
CA ILE A 21 6.61 -12.17 7.75
C ILE A 21 7.96 -11.58 7.34
N MET A 22 8.43 -10.61 8.11
CA MET A 22 9.81 -10.09 8.01
C MET A 22 10.51 -10.34 9.34
N MET A 23 11.83 -10.59 9.30
CA MET A 23 12.62 -10.80 10.52
C MET A 23 13.19 -9.47 11.00
N ASP A 24 12.95 -9.12 12.25
CA ASP A 24 13.38 -7.87 12.89
C ASP A 24 14.53 -8.10 13.89
N VAL A 25 15.31 -9.18 13.69
CA VAL A 25 16.44 -9.54 14.56
C VAL A 25 17.47 -8.41 14.59
N PRO A 26 17.67 -7.74 15.75
CA PRO A 26 18.58 -6.62 15.83
C PRO A 26 20.04 -7.08 15.82
N ALA A 27 20.93 -6.19 15.38
CA ALA A 27 22.36 -6.42 15.49
C ALA A 27 22.78 -6.56 16.96
N GLY A 28 23.65 -7.52 17.25
CA GLY A 28 24.18 -7.74 18.61
C GLY A 28 23.24 -8.48 19.56
N ASN A 29 22.20 -9.17 19.06
CA ASN A 29 21.40 -10.09 19.87
C ASN A 29 22.27 -11.24 20.42
N THR A 30 21.77 -11.92 21.47
CA THR A 30 22.49 -13.03 22.14
C THR A 30 21.78 -14.37 22.00
N LEU A 31 20.83 -14.47 21.07
CA LEU A 31 20.10 -15.72 20.84
C LEU A 31 20.95 -16.70 20.02
N PRO A 32 20.86 -18.02 20.28
CA PRO A 32 21.55 -19.02 19.49
C PRO A 32 21.22 -18.89 18.01
N ASP A 33 22.25 -18.99 17.16
CA ASP A 33 22.07 -19.09 15.71
C ASP A 33 21.82 -20.57 15.35
N PRO A 34 20.67 -20.92 14.76
CA PRO A 34 20.42 -22.30 14.32
C PRO A 34 21.43 -22.80 13.29
N TYR A 35 22.12 -21.90 12.57
CA TYR A 35 23.19 -22.23 11.61
C TYR A 35 24.59 -22.29 12.25
N GLY A 36 24.70 -22.06 13.55
CA GLY A 36 25.92 -22.23 14.35
C GLY A 36 26.89 -21.05 14.36
N GLY A 37 26.45 -19.86 13.96
CA GLY A 37 27.11 -18.60 14.28
C GLY A 37 27.06 -18.27 15.79
N SER A 38 27.75 -17.19 16.17
CA SER A 38 27.79 -16.74 17.57
C SER A 38 26.47 -16.14 18.07
N ALA A 39 25.64 -15.65 17.15
CA ALA A 39 24.33 -15.06 17.36
C ALA A 39 23.57 -15.05 16.02
N GLN A 40 22.24 -14.95 16.08
CA GLN A 40 21.40 -14.87 14.88
C GLN A 40 21.82 -13.68 13.99
N ALA A 41 21.80 -13.88 12.68
CA ALA A 41 22.08 -12.82 11.70
C ALA A 41 21.13 -11.62 11.88
N ARG A 42 21.59 -10.42 11.54
CA ARG A 42 20.78 -9.20 11.63
C ARG A 42 19.79 -9.11 10.46
N TYR A 43 18.52 -8.80 10.75
CA TYR A 43 17.43 -8.68 9.77
C TYR A 43 17.51 -9.72 8.62
N PRO A 44 17.58 -11.02 8.93
CA PRO A 44 17.73 -12.06 7.92
C PRO A 44 16.47 -12.17 7.07
N TRP A 45 16.59 -12.78 5.89
CA TRP A 45 15.43 -13.11 5.08
C TRP A 45 14.57 -14.19 5.75
N ARG A 46 13.25 -14.15 5.54
CA ARG A 46 12.27 -15.09 6.13
C ARG A 46 12.56 -16.55 5.79
N GLY A 47 13.12 -16.84 4.62
CA GLY A 47 13.51 -18.19 4.25
C GLY A 47 14.67 -18.78 5.09
N ARG A 48 15.27 -18.00 5.99
CA ARG A 48 16.24 -18.48 6.99
C ARG A 48 15.60 -19.05 8.26
N ILE A 49 14.30 -18.87 8.48
CA ILE A 49 13.61 -19.49 9.61
C ILE A 49 13.68 -21.02 9.44
N THR A 50 14.12 -21.72 10.48
CA THR A 50 14.36 -23.17 10.42
C THR A 50 14.32 -23.79 11.82
N CYS A 51 14.55 -25.10 11.92
CA CYS A 51 14.69 -25.79 13.20
C CYS A 51 16.03 -25.48 13.89
N ASP A 52 16.11 -25.62 15.21
CA ASP A 52 17.35 -25.49 15.96
C ASP A 52 17.75 -26.85 16.58
N PRO A 53 18.95 -27.40 16.27
CA PRO A 53 19.90 -26.94 15.24
C PRO A 53 19.41 -27.19 13.81
N ALA A 54 19.80 -26.32 12.86
CA ALA A 54 19.37 -26.35 11.46
C ALA A 54 19.84 -27.62 10.71
N PRO A 55 19.23 -27.94 9.54
CA PRO A 55 19.74 -28.99 8.65
C PRO A 55 21.24 -28.82 8.35
N GLY A 56 21.98 -29.94 8.27
CA GLY A 56 23.42 -29.95 8.03
C GLY A 56 24.30 -29.55 9.23
N ARG A 57 23.72 -29.18 10.38
CA ARG A 57 24.47 -28.93 11.62
C ARG A 57 24.65 -30.20 12.46
N PRO A 58 25.71 -30.27 13.30
CA PRO A 58 25.84 -31.33 14.28
C PRO A 58 24.58 -31.40 15.17
N GLN A 59 24.04 -32.61 15.35
CA GLN A 59 22.81 -32.85 16.12
C GLN A 59 21.59 -32.08 15.61
N SER A 60 21.51 -31.87 14.29
CA SER A 60 20.34 -31.26 13.64
C SER A 60 19.03 -31.90 14.12
N ALA A 61 18.00 -31.06 14.30
CA ALA A 61 16.66 -31.53 14.59
C ALA A 61 15.98 -32.14 13.34
N ASP A 62 16.47 -31.83 12.13
CA ASP A 62 15.99 -32.41 10.87
C ASP A 62 16.09 -33.94 10.90
N LYS A 63 15.10 -34.61 10.31
CA LYS A 63 14.93 -36.07 10.34
C LYS A 63 14.70 -36.65 11.74
N THR A 64 14.17 -35.86 12.67
CA THR A 64 13.82 -36.32 14.03
C THR A 64 12.42 -35.86 14.44
N ALA A 65 11.89 -36.43 15.53
CA ALA A 65 10.63 -35.99 16.12
C ALA A 65 10.68 -34.54 16.65
N SER A 66 11.88 -34.01 16.91
CA SER A 66 12.06 -32.62 17.34
C SER A 66 11.68 -31.63 16.23
N ALA A 67 12.00 -31.92 14.96
CA ALA A 67 11.62 -31.07 13.84
C ALA A 67 10.10 -30.88 13.75
N ARG A 68 9.32 -31.96 13.90
CA ARG A 68 7.85 -31.86 13.95
C ARG A 68 7.37 -31.03 15.14
N GLY A 69 7.90 -31.28 16.34
CA GLY A 69 7.53 -30.50 17.53
C GLY A 69 7.80 -29.00 17.38
N GLN A 70 8.93 -28.62 16.76
CA GLN A 70 9.26 -27.22 16.49
C GLN A 70 8.39 -26.62 15.40
N ALA A 71 8.08 -27.38 14.33
CA ALA A 71 7.15 -26.97 13.29
C ALA A 71 5.74 -26.72 13.84
N ASP A 72 5.22 -27.63 14.67
CA ASP A 72 3.92 -27.50 15.32
C ASP A 72 3.87 -26.26 16.24
N LEU A 73 4.95 -26.00 16.99
CA LEU A 73 5.08 -24.81 17.82
C LEU A 73 5.07 -23.52 17.01
N PHE A 74 5.79 -23.47 15.88
CA PHE A 74 5.80 -22.32 14.98
C PHE A 74 4.41 -22.07 14.36
N MET A 75 3.74 -23.13 13.93
CA MET A 75 2.43 -23.02 13.30
C MET A 75 1.32 -22.61 14.28
N GLY A 76 1.41 -23.04 15.54
CA GLY A 76 0.38 -22.78 16.55
C GLY A 76 -0.88 -23.66 16.35
N ALA A 77 -1.88 -23.44 17.19
CA ALA A 77 -3.09 -24.27 17.26
C ALA A 77 -4.36 -23.57 16.73
N ALA A 78 -4.29 -22.28 16.43
CA ALA A 78 -5.43 -21.49 15.96
C ALA A 78 -6.12 -22.09 14.72
N THR A 79 -7.44 -22.07 14.73
CA THR A 79 -8.35 -22.54 13.68
C THR A 79 -9.29 -21.42 13.24
N ALA A 80 -10.00 -21.60 12.12
CA ALA A 80 -10.98 -20.62 11.65
C ALA A 80 -12.13 -20.40 12.64
N ALA A 81 -12.46 -21.42 13.45
CA ALA A 81 -13.52 -21.35 14.46
C ALA A 81 -13.18 -20.46 15.66
N ASP A 82 -11.90 -20.17 15.87
CA ASP A 82 -11.43 -19.29 16.96
C ASP A 82 -11.61 -17.80 16.64
N PHE A 83 -12.14 -17.47 15.46
CA PHE A 83 -12.29 -16.09 15.00
C PHE A 83 -13.76 -15.72 14.71
N SER A 84 -14.11 -14.47 15.00
CA SER A 84 -15.38 -13.84 14.65
C SER A 84 -15.15 -12.44 14.03
N ILE A 85 -16.15 -11.91 13.32
CA ILE A 85 -16.17 -10.52 12.88
C ILE A 85 -17.23 -9.78 13.68
N GLU A 86 -16.82 -8.78 14.46
CA GLU A 86 -17.68 -7.94 15.30
C GLU A 86 -17.36 -6.47 15.02
N ASP A 87 -18.37 -5.65 14.70
CA ASP A 87 -18.22 -4.23 14.33
C ASP A 87 -17.21 -3.98 13.20
N GLY A 88 -17.10 -4.93 12.26
CA GLY A 88 -16.15 -4.84 11.14
C GLY A 88 -14.70 -5.14 11.52
N MET A 89 -14.45 -5.67 12.73
CA MET A 89 -13.13 -6.03 13.23
C MET A 89 -13.04 -7.54 13.47
N ALA A 90 -11.91 -8.15 13.11
CA ALA A 90 -11.63 -9.55 13.41
C ALA A 90 -11.27 -9.71 14.90
N ARG A 91 -12.02 -10.56 15.63
CA ARG A 91 -11.75 -10.92 17.02
C ARG A 91 -11.28 -12.37 17.10
N TYR A 92 -10.36 -12.63 18.02
CA TYR A 92 -9.79 -13.96 18.28
C TYR A 92 -10.14 -14.39 19.71
N ALA A 93 -10.73 -15.57 19.84
CA ALA A 93 -11.22 -16.15 21.10
C ALA A 93 -10.48 -17.44 21.52
N GLY A 94 -9.47 -17.86 20.75
CA GLY A 94 -8.59 -18.97 21.11
C GLY A 94 -7.57 -18.59 22.21
N ASP A 95 -6.58 -19.46 22.44
CA ASP A 95 -5.55 -19.22 23.48
C ASP A 95 -4.83 -17.88 23.24
N PRO A 96 -4.91 -16.90 24.16
CA PRO A 96 -4.23 -15.61 24.02
C PRO A 96 -2.70 -15.71 23.87
N GLN A 97 -2.09 -16.81 24.33
CA GLN A 97 -0.65 -17.07 24.23
C GLN A 97 -0.24 -17.71 22.90
N ASP A 98 -1.19 -18.17 22.08
CA ASP A 98 -0.88 -18.67 20.74
C ASP A 98 -0.56 -17.49 19.81
N TRP A 99 0.71 -17.31 19.46
CA TRP A 99 1.17 -16.33 18.46
C TRP A 99 1.66 -17.02 17.19
N GLY A 100 1.24 -18.26 16.95
CA GLY A 100 1.68 -19.06 15.83
C GLY A 100 1.22 -18.53 14.47
N TYR A 101 1.86 -19.05 13.44
CA TYR A 101 1.65 -18.66 12.05
C TYR A 101 0.19 -18.78 11.59
N ARG A 102 -0.53 -19.81 12.06
CA ARG A 102 -1.96 -20.01 11.74
C ARG A 102 -2.81 -18.83 12.21
N ARG A 103 -2.60 -18.33 13.43
CA ARG A 103 -3.33 -17.18 13.97
C ARG A 103 -3.10 -15.93 13.14
N PHE A 104 -1.85 -15.69 12.73
CA PHE A 104 -1.48 -14.58 11.85
C PHE A 104 -2.24 -14.64 10.52
N VAL A 105 -2.14 -15.76 9.79
CA VAL A 105 -2.75 -15.89 8.47
C VAL A 105 -4.29 -15.84 8.53
N LEU A 106 -4.90 -16.52 9.51
CA LEU A 106 -6.37 -16.54 9.66
C LEU A 106 -6.93 -15.18 10.07
N HIS A 107 -6.18 -14.38 10.85
CA HIS A 107 -6.58 -13.00 11.14
C HIS A 107 -6.68 -12.17 9.84
N TYR A 108 -5.70 -12.26 8.94
CA TYR A 108 -5.75 -11.57 7.65
C TYR A 108 -6.86 -12.10 6.74
N ALA A 109 -7.16 -13.39 6.78
CA ALA A 109 -8.31 -13.97 6.08
C ALA A 109 -9.64 -13.36 6.58
N MET A 110 -9.79 -13.18 7.89
CA MET A 110 -10.96 -12.54 8.49
C MET A 110 -11.07 -11.05 8.10
N LEU A 111 -9.95 -10.32 8.06
CA LEU A 111 -9.94 -8.93 7.58
C LEU A 111 -10.30 -8.83 6.09
N ALA A 112 -9.87 -9.80 5.27
CA ALA A 112 -10.27 -9.88 3.87
C ALA A 112 -11.78 -10.10 3.74
N GLN A 113 -12.35 -11.01 4.54
CA GLN A 113 -13.79 -11.25 4.58
C GLN A 113 -14.56 -10.00 5.04
N ALA A 114 -14.10 -9.33 6.10
CA ALA A 114 -14.69 -8.08 6.60
C ALA A 114 -14.66 -6.95 5.55
N ALA A 115 -13.69 -6.96 4.63
CA ALA A 115 -13.61 -6.02 3.51
C ALA A 115 -14.51 -6.38 2.31
N GLY A 116 -15.35 -7.41 2.41
CA GLY A 116 -16.16 -7.92 1.30
C GLY A 116 -15.42 -8.88 0.38
N GLY A 117 -14.39 -9.56 0.88
CA GLY A 117 -13.58 -10.55 0.17
C GLY A 117 -12.44 -9.98 -0.67
N VAL A 118 -11.63 -10.85 -1.24
CA VAL A 118 -10.52 -10.55 -2.17
C VAL A 118 -10.53 -11.56 -3.33
N ASP A 119 -9.86 -11.27 -4.43
CA ASP A 119 -9.81 -12.14 -5.61
C ASP A 119 -8.83 -13.30 -5.43
N ALA A 120 -7.76 -13.07 -4.66
CA ALA A 120 -6.86 -14.13 -4.23
C ALA A 120 -6.24 -13.86 -2.85
N PHE A 121 -5.75 -14.93 -2.22
CA PHE A 121 -5.15 -14.93 -0.90
C PHE A 121 -3.94 -15.89 -0.89
N LEU A 122 -2.77 -15.40 -0.49
CA LEU A 122 -1.60 -16.26 -0.29
C LEU A 122 -1.51 -16.70 1.18
N ILE A 123 -1.34 -17.99 1.43
CA ILE A 123 -1.22 -18.54 2.80
C ILE A 123 0.18 -18.41 3.39
N GLY A 124 1.14 -17.96 2.58
CA GLY A 124 2.53 -17.72 2.95
C GLY A 124 3.41 -17.57 1.71
N SER A 125 4.70 -17.27 1.93
CA SER A 125 5.73 -17.27 0.89
C SER A 125 7.13 -17.43 1.45
N GLU A 126 8.01 -18.01 0.63
CA GLU A 126 9.46 -18.00 0.79
C GLU A 126 9.86 -18.52 2.17
N LEU A 127 9.34 -19.69 2.52
CA LEU A 127 9.67 -20.41 3.75
C LEU A 127 10.55 -21.65 3.52
N PRO A 128 11.55 -21.67 2.61
CA PRO A 128 12.31 -22.89 2.30
C PRO A 128 13.01 -23.50 3.50
N GLY A 129 13.48 -22.69 4.47
CA GLY A 129 14.08 -23.21 5.70
C GLY A 129 13.11 -23.97 6.62
N LEU A 130 11.80 -23.81 6.41
CA LEU A 130 10.73 -24.50 7.13
C LEU A 130 10.07 -25.61 6.28
N THR A 131 9.72 -25.33 5.03
CA THR A 131 9.03 -26.28 4.13
C THR A 131 9.88 -27.51 3.82
N THR A 132 11.20 -27.39 3.87
CA THR A 132 12.14 -28.50 3.61
C THR A 132 12.50 -29.32 4.86
N LEU A 133 12.00 -28.96 6.04
CA LEU A 133 12.23 -29.73 7.27
C LEU A 133 11.55 -31.08 7.20
N ARG A 134 12.27 -32.12 7.62
CA ARG A 134 11.81 -33.50 7.66
C ARG A 134 11.68 -33.98 9.10
N ASP A 135 10.69 -34.80 9.37
CA ASP A 135 10.57 -35.51 10.64
C ASP A 135 11.26 -36.90 10.59
N GLN A 136 11.18 -37.67 11.67
CA GLN A 136 11.79 -39.01 11.79
C GLN A 136 11.31 -40.05 10.77
N THR A 137 10.25 -39.75 10.02
CA THR A 137 9.69 -40.59 8.96
C THR A 137 9.97 -40.05 7.57
N ASP A 138 10.83 -39.03 7.46
CA ASP A 138 11.09 -38.25 6.25
C ASP A 138 9.84 -37.52 5.71
N ALA A 139 8.81 -37.29 6.54
CA ALA A 139 7.64 -36.47 6.20
C ALA A 139 7.93 -34.98 6.42
N TYR A 140 7.21 -34.11 5.72
CA TYR A 140 7.40 -32.64 5.73
C TYR A 140 6.33 -31.92 6.59
N PRO A 141 6.51 -31.81 7.92
CA PRO A 141 5.49 -31.31 8.85
C PRO A 141 4.92 -29.93 8.50
N VAL A 142 5.76 -29.01 8.01
CA VAL A 142 5.31 -27.65 7.67
C VAL A 142 4.41 -27.68 6.43
N VAL A 143 4.70 -28.53 5.44
CA VAL A 143 3.86 -28.66 4.23
C VAL A 143 2.49 -29.24 4.59
N GLU A 144 2.45 -30.22 5.48
CA GLU A 144 1.19 -30.75 6.03
C GLU A 144 0.39 -29.64 6.73
N ALA A 145 1.06 -28.86 7.58
CA ALA A 145 0.43 -27.76 8.30
C ALA A 145 -0.07 -26.63 7.37
N LEU A 146 0.62 -26.39 6.24
CA LEU A 146 0.17 -25.46 5.19
C LEU A 146 -1.07 -26.00 4.44
N CYS A 147 -1.15 -27.32 4.21
CA CYS A 147 -2.36 -27.94 3.65
C CYS A 147 -3.57 -27.72 4.58
N ASP A 148 -3.39 -27.98 5.88
CA ASP A 148 -4.42 -27.71 6.89
C ASP A 148 -4.81 -26.23 6.92
N LEU A 149 -3.82 -25.33 6.90
CA LEU A 149 -4.06 -23.89 6.88
C LEU A 149 -4.82 -23.46 5.63
N ALA A 150 -4.52 -24.02 4.46
CA ALA A 150 -5.27 -23.76 3.23
C ALA A 150 -6.75 -24.15 3.37
N ALA A 151 -7.04 -25.29 4.01
CA ALA A 151 -8.41 -25.70 4.31
C ALA A 151 -9.09 -24.74 5.29
N GLN A 152 -8.39 -24.30 6.35
CA GLN A 152 -8.93 -23.34 7.31
C GLN A 152 -9.20 -21.97 6.67
N VAL A 153 -8.28 -21.44 5.87
CA VAL A 153 -8.48 -20.18 5.13
C VAL A 153 -9.67 -20.29 4.19
N ARG A 154 -9.84 -21.42 3.49
CA ARG A 154 -11.00 -21.67 2.62
C ARG A 154 -12.34 -21.54 3.35
N LEU A 155 -12.42 -21.98 4.61
CA LEU A 155 -13.63 -21.82 5.43
C LEU A 155 -13.97 -20.34 5.70
N VAL A 156 -12.95 -19.47 5.76
CA VAL A 156 -13.11 -18.04 6.02
C VAL A 156 -13.43 -17.27 4.73
N VAL A 157 -12.59 -17.40 3.70
CA VAL A 157 -12.67 -16.55 2.49
C VAL A 157 -13.65 -17.06 1.44
N GLY A 158 -14.16 -18.29 1.59
CA GLY A 158 -15.14 -18.90 0.70
C GLY A 158 -14.58 -19.33 -0.66
N ALA A 159 -15.45 -19.89 -1.50
CA ALA A 159 -15.10 -20.41 -2.83
C ALA A 159 -14.66 -19.35 -3.88
N PRO A 160 -15.20 -18.11 -3.91
CA PRO A 160 -14.82 -17.12 -4.91
C PRO A 160 -13.36 -16.66 -4.82
N THR A 161 -12.80 -16.61 -3.61
CA THR A 161 -11.42 -16.20 -3.37
C THR A 161 -10.47 -17.32 -3.78
N LYS A 162 -9.49 -17.03 -4.62
CA LYS A 162 -8.47 -18.02 -4.99
C LYS A 162 -7.37 -18.14 -3.93
N ILE A 163 -6.86 -19.33 -3.64
CA ILE A 163 -5.85 -19.55 -2.60
C ILE A 163 -4.58 -20.15 -3.20
N SER A 164 -3.41 -19.65 -2.80
CA SER A 164 -2.11 -20.20 -3.21
C SER A 164 -1.04 -19.98 -2.12
N TYR A 165 0.19 -20.42 -2.38
CA TYR A 165 1.42 -20.20 -1.61
C TYR A 165 2.49 -19.68 -2.57
N GLY A 166 3.24 -18.63 -2.19
CA GLY A 166 4.33 -18.08 -3.00
C GLY A 166 5.64 -18.81 -2.73
N ALA A 167 5.93 -19.86 -3.48
CA ALA A 167 7.16 -20.63 -3.26
C ALA A 167 8.39 -19.87 -3.76
N ASP A 168 9.49 -19.92 -3.00
CA ASP A 168 10.80 -19.46 -3.49
C ASP A 168 11.15 -20.18 -4.81
N TRP A 169 11.76 -19.47 -5.75
CA TRP A 169 12.16 -20.03 -7.06
C TRP A 169 13.09 -21.26 -6.95
N ARG A 170 13.73 -21.48 -5.81
CA ARG A 170 14.59 -22.64 -5.53
C ARG A 170 13.86 -23.80 -4.84
N GLU A 171 12.64 -23.62 -4.35
CA GLU A 171 11.91 -24.66 -3.62
C GLU A 171 10.72 -25.25 -4.40
N TYR A 172 10.07 -24.45 -5.26
CA TYR A 172 8.78 -24.83 -5.87
C TYR A 172 8.82 -26.18 -6.60
N PHE A 173 9.95 -26.51 -7.21
CA PHE A 173 10.13 -27.67 -8.08
C PHE A 173 10.53 -28.96 -7.33
N GLY A 174 10.93 -28.85 -6.07
CA GLY A 174 11.37 -29.99 -5.25
C GLY A 174 12.48 -29.63 -4.28
N HIS A 175 12.81 -30.59 -3.41
CA HIS A 175 13.88 -30.52 -2.42
C HIS A 175 14.92 -31.59 -2.75
N GLN A 176 16.15 -31.16 -2.98
CA GLN A 176 17.32 -32.03 -3.18
C GLN A 176 18.37 -31.71 -2.12
N PRO A 177 18.35 -32.38 -0.96
CA PRO A 177 19.24 -32.06 0.15
C PRO A 177 20.70 -32.31 -0.21
N SER A 178 21.59 -31.40 0.18
CA SER A 178 23.04 -31.53 -0.02
C SER A 178 23.73 -32.39 1.04
N ASP A 179 22.98 -33.29 1.70
CA ASP A 179 23.46 -34.15 2.80
C ASP A 179 24.13 -35.46 2.31
N GLY A 180 24.23 -35.63 0.99
CA GLY A 180 24.81 -36.81 0.35
C GLY A 180 23.86 -38.01 0.24
N SER A 181 22.60 -37.87 0.66
CA SER A 181 21.57 -38.91 0.46
C SER A 181 21.30 -39.22 -1.01
N GLY A 182 21.44 -38.23 -1.88
CA GLY A 182 20.97 -38.32 -3.27
C GLY A 182 19.45 -38.22 -3.40
N ASP A 183 18.76 -37.84 -2.32
CA ASP A 183 17.31 -37.70 -2.29
C ASP A 183 16.82 -36.64 -3.29
N VAL A 184 15.69 -36.91 -3.95
CA VAL A 184 14.92 -35.93 -4.72
C VAL A 184 13.47 -36.05 -4.30
N TYR A 185 12.94 -35.05 -3.60
CA TYR A 185 11.56 -35.06 -3.14
C TYR A 185 10.76 -33.91 -3.74
N PHE A 186 9.60 -34.19 -4.30
CA PHE A 186 8.63 -33.16 -4.67
C PHE A 186 7.80 -32.76 -3.44
N HIS A 187 8.50 -32.26 -2.42
CA HIS A 187 7.97 -32.04 -1.07
C HIS A 187 6.74 -31.12 -1.00
N LEU A 188 6.54 -30.20 -1.96
CA LEU A 188 5.37 -29.32 -2.04
C LEU A 188 4.19 -29.91 -2.82
N ASP A 189 4.34 -31.07 -3.47
CA ASP A 189 3.25 -31.70 -4.22
C ASP A 189 1.98 -31.97 -3.40
N PRO A 190 2.05 -32.34 -2.10
CA PRO A 190 0.85 -32.41 -1.27
C PRO A 190 0.06 -31.09 -1.25
N LEU A 191 0.76 -29.95 -1.15
CA LEU A 191 0.14 -28.63 -1.18
C LEU A 191 -0.37 -28.27 -2.59
N TRP A 192 0.43 -28.53 -3.62
CA TRP A 192 0.03 -28.29 -5.01
C TRP A 192 -1.12 -29.17 -5.47
N ALA A 193 -1.26 -30.38 -4.95
CA ALA A 193 -2.41 -31.25 -5.18
C ALA A 193 -3.63 -30.89 -4.32
N HIS A 194 -3.43 -30.17 -3.20
CA HIS A 194 -4.49 -29.90 -2.22
C HIS A 194 -5.69 -29.17 -2.85
N PRO A 195 -6.94 -29.60 -2.62
CA PRO A 195 -8.12 -29.04 -3.28
C PRO A 195 -8.43 -27.59 -2.91
N ALA A 196 -7.93 -27.10 -1.77
CA ALA A 196 -8.09 -25.70 -1.40
C ALA A 196 -7.15 -24.75 -2.18
N ILE A 197 -6.06 -25.26 -2.75
CA ILE A 197 -5.08 -24.47 -3.52
C ILE A 197 -5.54 -24.39 -4.98
N ASP A 198 -5.64 -23.20 -5.54
CA ASP A 198 -6.13 -22.96 -6.89
C ASP A 198 -5.02 -22.84 -7.96
N ALA A 199 -3.80 -22.51 -7.54
CA ALA A 199 -2.67 -22.27 -8.44
C ALA A 199 -1.33 -22.62 -7.76
N ILE A 200 -0.30 -22.88 -8.55
CA ILE A 200 1.09 -23.00 -8.09
C ILE A 200 1.70 -21.60 -8.09
N GLY A 201 2.03 -21.06 -6.92
CA GLY A 201 2.68 -19.75 -6.82
C GLY A 201 4.19 -19.87 -6.80
N ILE A 202 4.88 -19.04 -7.59
CA ILE A 202 6.33 -18.97 -7.68
C ILE A 202 6.77 -17.50 -7.53
N ASP A 203 7.64 -17.23 -6.58
CA ASP A 203 8.36 -15.96 -6.47
C ASP A 203 9.56 -16.02 -7.43
N ASN A 204 9.30 -15.63 -8.69
CA ASN A 204 10.16 -15.90 -9.84
C ASN A 204 11.30 -14.88 -9.94
N TYR A 205 12.43 -15.22 -9.31
CA TYR A 205 13.67 -14.47 -9.37
C TYR A 205 14.80 -15.23 -10.10
N LEU A 206 14.44 -16.05 -11.10
CA LEU A 206 15.39 -16.85 -11.89
C LEU A 206 16.32 -15.93 -12.72
N PRO A 207 17.65 -16.13 -12.69
CA PRO A 207 18.60 -15.31 -13.45
C PRO A 207 18.33 -15.34 -14.96
N LEU A 208 18.45 -14.21 -15.66
CA LEU A 208 18.33 -14.15 -17.12
C LEU A 208 19.66 -13.83 -17.84
N ALA A 209 20.74 -13.61 -17.10
CA ALA A 209 22.04 -13.29 -17.69
C ALA A 209 23.22 -13.81 -16.84
N ASP A 210 24.40 -13.89 -17.44
CA ASP A 210 25.71 -14.11 -16.81
C ASP A 210 26.75 -13.15 -17.41
N TRP A 211 26.31 -11.91 -17.66
CA TRP A 211 27.12 -10.87 -18.29
C TRP A 211 28.25 -10.41 -17.38
N ARG A 212 29.43 -10.14 -17.95
CA ARG A 212 30.61 -9.62 -17.25
C ARG A 212 31.22 -8.46 -18.02
N ASP A 213 31.98 -7.61 -17.32
CA ASP A 213 32.62 -6.44 -17.93
C ASP A 213 33.53 -6.78 -19.12
N GLY A 214 34.18 -7.95 -19.09
CA GLY A 214 35.02 -8.44 -20.20
C GLY A 214 34.23 -8.76 -21.48
N ASP A 215 32.91 -8.95 -21.40
CA ASP A 215 32.08 -9.31 -22.55
C ASP A 215 31.83 -8.11 -23.49
N HIS A 216 32.06 -6.88 -23.02
CA HIS A 216 31.99 -5.66 -23.85
C HIS A 216 32.97 -5.69 -25.04
N ALA A 217 34.02 -6.52 -24.98
CA ALA A 217 34.91 -6.77 -26.11
C ALA A 217 34.27 -7.58 -27.26
N GLY A 218 32.97 -7.92 -27.17
CA GLY A 218 32.23 -8.58 -28.24
C GLY A 218 32.34 -10.12 -28.26
N ALA A 219 32.68 -10.72 -27.12
CA ALA A 219 32.91 -12.16 -26.99
C ALA A 219 32.03 -12.81 -25.91
N SER A 220 30.80 -12.33 -25.74
CA SER A 220 29.86 -12.95 -24.80
C SER A 220 29.65 -14.44 -25.17
N PRO A 221 29.83 -15.37 -24.23
CA PRO A 221 29.66 -16.80 -24.49
C PRO A 221 28.23 -17.16 -24.88
N ASP A 222 27.26 -16.31 -24.54
CA ASP A 222 25.83 -16.51 -24.79
C ASP A 222 25.34 -15.74 -26.03
N GLY A 223 26.26 -15.08 -26.75
CA GLY A 223 25.95 -14.34 -27.99
C GLY A 223 25.18 -13.04 -27.77
N ALA A 224 25.06 -12.56 -26.52
CA ALA A 224 24.42 -11.29 -26.19
C ALA A 224 25.26 -10.10 -26.70
N SER A 225 24.60 -9.07 -27.23
CA SER A 225 25.25 -7.81 -27.64
C SER A 225 25.63 -6.92 -26.45
N GLY A 226 24.86 -7.00 -25.36
CA GLY A 226 25.04 -6.24 -24.14
C GLY A 226 24.37 -6.92 -22.94
N PRO A 227 24.51 -6.35 -21.73
CA PRO A 227 23.95 -6.92 -20.50
C PRO A 227 22.42 -7.02 -20.48
N TYR A 228 21.74 -6.25 -21.34
CA TYR A 228 20.28 -6.15 -21.39
C TYR A 228 19.71 -6.46 -22.78
N ASP A 229 20.45 -7.25 -23.57
CA ASP A 229 20.03 -7.73 -24.89
C ASP A 229 18.70 -8.50 -24.78
N ALA A 230 17.65 -7.98 -25.42
CA ALA A 230 16.30 -8.53 -25.28
C ALA A 230 16.18 -9.98 -25.78
N LYS A 231 16.94 -10.34 -26.83
CA LYS A 231 16.91 -11.69 -27.40
C LYS A 231 17.60 -12.68 -26.46
N ALA A 232 18.76 -12.32 -25.92
CA ALA A 232 19.49 -13.15 -24.97
C ALA A 232 18.70 -13.33 -23.67
N LEU A 233 18.13 -12.26 -23.12
CA LEU A 233 17.27 -12.33 -21.93
C LEU A 233 16.06 -13.24 -22.17
N ARG A 234 15.40 -13.13 -23.34
CA ARG A 234 14.24 -13.98 -23.68
C ARG A 234 14.63 -15.45 -23.82
N ALA A 235 15.76 -15.74 -24.46
CA ALA A 235 16.28 -17.11 -24.57
C ALA A 235 16.63 -17.72 -23.20
N ALA A 236 17.06 -16.89 -22.24
CA ALA A 236 17.42 -17.32 -20.90
C ALA A 236 16.22 -17.64 -19.99
N ILE A 237 14.97 -17.32 -20.38
CA ILE A 237 13.77 -17.71 -19.60
C ILE A 237 13.68 -19.24 -19.50
N ALA A 238 13.90 -19.95 -20.61
CA ALA A 238 13.90 -21.40 -20.70
C ALA A 238 15.30 -21.94 -21.07
N GLY A 239 16.35 -21.29 -20.56
CA GLY A 239 17.75 -21.60 -20.88
C GLY A 239 18.74 -21.02 -19.87
N GLY A 240 20.04 -21.23 -20.08
CA GLY A 240 21.11 -20.65 -19.27
C GLY A 240 21.22 -21.22 -17.85
N GLU A 241 21.57 -20.38 -16.87
CA GLU A 241 21.73 -20.80 -15.47
C GLU A 241 20.42 -21.35 -14.90
N GLY A 242 20.43 -22.55 -14.31
CA GLY A 242 19.23 -23.21 -13.77
C GLY A 242 18.41 -23.97 -14.81
N TYR A 243 18.86 -24.01 -16.07
CA TYR A 243 18.29 -24.87 -17.12
C TYR A 243 19.38 -25.70 -17.81
N ASP A 244 20.29 -25.06 -18.53
CA ASP A 244 21.37 -25.73 -19.26
C ASP A 244 22.52 -26.09 -18.33
N TRP A 245 22.85 -25.18 -17.42
CA TRP A 245 24.02 -25.28 -16.56
C TRP A 245 23.81 -24.61 -15.20
N HIS A 246 24.72 -24.87 -14.27
CA HIS A 246 24.80 -24.23 -12.95
C HIS A 246 26.27 -24.06 -12.54
N TYR A 247 26.52 -23.27 -11.50
CA TYR A 247 27.82 -23.17 -10.85
C TYR A 247 27.85 -24.03 -9.59
N VAL A 248 28.80 -24.97 -9.51
CA VAL A 248 28.95 -25.87 -8.36
C VAL A 248 29.53 -25.19 -7.11
N SER A 249 30.13 -24.01 -7.29
CA SER A 249 30.71 -23.20 -6.21
C SER A 249 30.90 -21.75 -6.65
N GLU A 250 31.15 -20.87 -5.68
CA GLU A 250 31.50 -19.47 -5.96
C GLU A 250 32.81 -19.35 -6.76
N ALA A 251 33.79 -20.22 -6.51
CA ALA A 251 35.03 -20.24 -7.28
C ALA A 251 34.78 -20.56 -8.77
N ALA A 252 33.91 -21.54 -9.04
CA ALA A 252 33.49 -21.86 -10.40
C ALA A 252 32.75 -20.69 -11.06
N ARG A 253 31.90 -19.97 -10.31
CA ARG A 253 31.24 -18.75 -10.80
C ARG A 253 32.26 -17.70 -11.20
N LEU A 254 33.22 -17.36 -10.34
CA LEU A 254 34.27 -16.37 -10.65
C LEU A 254 35.05 -16.73 -11.92
N MET A 255 35.35 -18.01 -12.14
CA MET A 255 36.08 -18.49 -13.33
C MET A 255 35.21 -18.74 -14.57
N ARG A 256 33.87 -18.60 -14.47
CA ARG A 256 32.90 -18.96 -15.52
C ARG A 256 32.92 -20.45 -15.88
N GLU A 257 33.19 -21.32 -14.91
CA GLU A 257 33.18 -22.78 -15.08
C GLU A 257 31.77 -23.34 -14.91
N ARG A 258 31.02 -23.37 -16.01
CA ARG A 258 29.63 -23.83 -16.06
C ARG A 258 29.55 -25.36 -16.09
N SER A 259 28.75 -25.95 -15.21
CA SER A 259 28.49 -27.39 -15.15
C SER A 259 27.11 -27.72 -15.67
N ALA A 260 27.00 -28.64 -16.64
CA ALA A 260 25.73 -29.04 -17.23
C ALA A 260 24.78 -29.66 -16.20
N ILE A 261 23.48 -29.33 -16.30
CA ILE A 261 22.44 -29.96 -15.47
C ILE A 261 21.97 -31.23 -16.18
N THR A 262 22.23 -32.40 -15.58
CA THR A 262 21.88 -33.70 -16.13
C THR A 262 21.30 -34.62 -15.05
N ASP A 263 20.51 -35.61 -15.46
CA ASP A 263 19.92 -36.61 -14.55
C ASP A 263 20.58 -38.00 -14.69
N GLY A 264 21.52 -38.15 -15.61
CA GLY A 264 22.20 -39.43 -15.85
C GLY A 264 21.21 -40.60 -16.07
N ALA A 265 21.00 -41.40 -15.01
CA ALA A 265 20.30 -42.68 -15.03
C ALA A 265 18.86 -42.64 -15.59
N TYR A 266 18.08 -41.60 -15.32
CA TYR A 266 16.66 -41.55 -15.72
C TYR A 266 16.37 -40.59 -16.89
N GLY A 267 17.36 -39.78 -17.31
CA GLY A 267 17.19 -38.86 -18.44
C GLY A 267 16.10 -37.80 -18.24
N LYS A 268 15.76 -37.45 -16.99
CA LYS A 268 14.77 -36.41 -16.64
C LYS A 268 15.47 -35.19 -16.00
N PRO A 269 16.32 -34.45 -16.74
CA PRO A 269 17.07 -33.32 -16.16
C PRO A 269 16.16 -32.23 -15.59
N TRP A 270 14.90 -32.15 -16.04
CA TRP A 270 13.91 -31.20 -15.54
C TRP A 270 13.67 -31.28 -14.03
N VAL A 271 13.93 -32.43 -13.38
CA VAL A 271 13.79 -32.56 -11.91
C VAL A 271 14.82 -31.70 -11.14
N PHE A 272 15.89 -31.27 -11.80
CA PHE A 272 16.97 -30.43 -11.25
C PHE A 272 17.03 -29.03 -11.89
N ARG A 273 16.08 -28.70 -12.80
CA ARG A 273 16.07 -27.43 -13.54
C ARG A 273 14.97 -26.52 -13.00
N PRO A 274 15.27 -25.58 -12.09
CA PRO A 274 14.29 -24.62 -11.60
C PRO A 274 13.71 -23.69 -12.68
N LYS A 275 14.28 -23.66 -13.89
CA LYS A 275 13.70 -22.94 -15.04
C LYS A 275 12.82 -23.79 -15.94
N ASP A 276 12.87 -25.11 -15.81
CA ASP A 276 12.15 -26.03 -16.70
C ASP A 276 10.69 -26.19 -16.24
N ILE A 277 10.01 -25.05 -16.15
CA ILE A 277 8.64 -24.92 -15.64
C ILE A 277 7.68 -25.76 -16.49
N VAL A 278 7.86 -25.77 -17.82
CA VAL A 278 7.02 -26.55 -18.75
C VAL A 278 7.12 -28.04 -18.49
N SER A 279 8.34 -28.57 -18.35
CA SER A 279 8.54 -30.01 -18.12
C SER A 279 8.09 -30.40 -16.72
N TRP A 280 8.40 -29.60 -15.70
CA TRP A 280 7.91 -29.84 -14.34
C TRP A 280 6.37 -29.91 -14.33
N TRP A 281 5.70 -28.89 -14.88
CA TRP A 281 4.24 -28.83 -14.91
C TRP A 281 3.57 -29.94 -15.74
N SER A 282 4.24 -30.44 -16.78
CA SER A 282 3.69 -31.40 -17.73
C SER A 282 3.92 -32.88 -17.39
N ASN A 283 4.83 -33.21 -16.46
CA ASN A 283 5.25 -34.59 -16.23
C ASN A 283 4.76 -35.13 -14.87
N PRO A 284 4.53 -36.45 -14.75
CA PRO A 284 4.30 -37.06 -13.45
C PRO A 284 5.55 -36.95 -12.58
N HIS A 285 5.35 -36.57 -11.32
CA HIS A 285 6.42 -36.43 -10.34
C HIS A 285 6.64 -37.74 -9.61
N HIS A 286 7.90 -38.17 -9.49
CA HIS A 286 8.28 -39.38 -8.79
C HIS A 286 9.43 -39.06 -7.82
N ASP A 287 9.17 -39.20 -6.53
CA ASP A 287 10.22 -39.05 -5.52
C ASP A 287 11.34 -40.06 -5.73
N ARG A 288 12.54 -39.70 -5.29
CA ARG A 288 13.75 -40.51 -5.42
C ARG A 288 14.50 -40.66 -4.10
N PRO A 289 13.94 -41.38 -3.12
CA PRO A 289 14.66 -41.69 -1.88
C PRO A 289 15.95 -42.45 -2.21
N GLY A 290 17.09 -41.97 -1.72
CA GLY A 290 18.42 -42.50 -2.03
C GLY A 290 18.80 -42.41 -3.50
N GLY A 291 18.19 -41.51 -4.28
CA GLY A 291 18.40 -41.37 -5.72
C GLY A 291 17.69 -42.42 -6.58
N VAL A 292 16.81 -43.24 -6.00
CA VAL A 292 16.08 -44.29 -6.72
C VAL A 292 14.63 -43.87 -6.97
N GLU A 293 14.24 -43.77 -8.24
CA GLU A 293 12.89 -43.33 -8.62
C GLU A 293 11.81 -44.28 -8.12
N ALA A 294 10.86 -43.74 -7.36
CA ALA A 294 9.73 -44.47 -6.82
C ALA A 294 8.80 -44.94 -7.94
N ALA A 295 8.26 -46.16 -7.81
CA ALA A 295 7.37 -46.75 -8.80
C ALA A 295 6.03 -46.00 -8.95
N THR A 296 5.58 -45.34 -7.88
CA THR A 296 4.31 -44.60 -7.85
C THR A 296 4.63 -43.10 -7.88
N PRO A 297 3.93 -42.31 -8.72
CA PRO A 297 4.07 -40.86 -8.67
C PRO A 297 3.48 -40.26 -7.38
N THR A 298 3.83 -39.02 -7.10
CA THR A 298 3.22 -38.23 -6.03
C THR A 298 1.74 -37.92 -6.32
N ALA A 299 1.08 -37.20 -5.42
CA ALA A 299 -0.29 -36.75 -5.62
C ALA A 299 -0.45 -35.66 -6.70
N PHE A 300 0.64 -35.09 -7.22
CA PHE A 300 0.58 -34.04 -8.24
C PHE A 300 0.03 -34.60 -9.55
N VAL A 301 -1.01 -33.95 -10.07
CA VAL A 301 -1.58 -34.28 -11.37
C VAL A 301 -1.00 -33.31 -12.41
N PRO A 302 -0.31 -33.81 -13.45
CA PRO A 302 0.26 -32.96 -14.47
C PRO A 302 -0.80 -32.05 -15.10
N ARG A 303 -0.41 -30.80 -15.34
CA ARG A 303 -1.26 -29.77 -15.97
C ARG A 303 -2.53 -29.39 -15.21
N SER A 304 -2.69 -29.81 -13.97
CA SER A 304 -3.96 -29.67 -13.23
C SER A 304 -4.28 -28.25 -12.78
N LYS A 305 -3.27 -27.41 -12.53
CA LYS A 305 -3.44 -26.03 -12.04
C LYS A 305 -2.55 -25.05 -12.81
N PRO A 306 -2.96 -23.78 -12.95
CA PRO A 306 -2.10 -22.75 -13.51
C PRO A 306 -0.97 -22.36 -12.55
N ILE A 307 0.05 -21.73 -13.10
CA ILE A 307 1.19 -21.14 -12.41
C ILE A 307 1.00 -19.63 -12.36
N TRP A 308 1.22 -19.07 -11.19
CA TRP A 308 1.23 -17.65 -10.92
C TRP A 308 2.64 -17.22 -10.53
N PHE A 309 3.11 -16.10 -11.07
CA PHE A 309 4.33 -15.48 -10.55
C PHE A 309 3.93 -14.51 -9.45
N THR A 310 3.91 -15.01 -8.22
CA THR A 310 3.49 -14.30 -7.00
C THR A 310 4.42 -13.15 -6.65
N GLU A 311 5.67 -13.23 -7.11
CA GLU A 311 6.61 -12.12 -7.24
C GLU A 311 7.39 -12.25 -8.55
N LEU A 312 7.72 -11.12 -9.18
CA LEU A 312 8.59 -11.03 -10.34
C LEU A 312 9.29 -9.67 -10.35
N GLY A 313 10.61 -9.66 -10.48
CA GLY A 313 11.36 -8.43 -10.67
C GLY A 313 12.86 -8.63 -10.56
N CYS A 314 13.62 -7.57 -10.83
CA CYS A 314 15.05 -7.52 -10.54
C CYS A 314 15.39 -6.13 -9.96
N PRO A 315 16.52 -6.01 -9.23
CA PRO A 315 16.98 -4.72 -8.74
C PRO A 315 17.28 -3.77 -9.91
N ALA A 316 16.99 -2.48 -9.75
CA ALA A 316 17.37 -1.43 -10.72
C ALA A 316 18.86 -1.07 -10.58
N CYS A 317 19.70 -2.08 -10.73
CA CYS A 317 21.15 -2.00 -10.57
C CYS A 317 21.83 -2.56 -11.83
N ASP A 318 23.07 -2.13 -12.08
CA ASP A 318 23.91 -2.72 -13.11
C ASP A 318 23.89 -4.25 -13.02
N LYS A 319 23.62 -4.91 -14.14
CA LYS A 319 23.51 -6.37 -14.25
C LYS A 319 22.46 -7.00 -13.32
N GLY A 320 21.39 -6.27 -12.97
CA GLY A 320 20.25 -6.81 -12.22
C GLY A 320 19.74 -8.19 -12.69
N PRO A 321 19.62 -8.45 -14.01
CA PRO A 321 19.24 -9.77 -14.53
C PRO A 321 20.17 -10.94 -14.18
N ASN A 322 21.43 -10.69 -13.79
CA ASN A 322 22.36 -11.75 -13.36
C ASN A 322 21.93 -12.38 -12.02
N GLN A 323 21.25 -11.62 -11.16
CA GLN A 323 20.81 -12.12 -9.86
C GLN A 323 19.56 -11.36 -9.39
N PRO A 324 18.37 -11.70 -9.93
CA PRO A 324 17.16 -10.90 -9.70
C PRO A 324 16.67 -10.89 -8.25
N ASN A 325 17.08 -11.87 -7.43
CA ASN A 325 16.60 -12.08 -6.07
C ASN A 325 17.28 -11.20 -5.00
N VAL A 326 18.33 -10.45 -5.31
CA VAL A 326 19.09 -9.70 -4.28
C VAL A 326 18.54 -8.30 -4.07
N PHE A 327 18.44 -7.92 -2.79
CA PHE A 327 18.01 -6.59 -2.36
C PHE A 327 19.19 -5.87 -1.73
N VAL A 328 19.51 -4.68 -2.22
CA VAL A 328 20.56 -3.84 -1.61
C VAL A 328 19.96 -3.11 -0.40
N ASP A 329 20.29 -3.58 0.80
CA ASP A 329 19.79 -3.05 2.06
C ASP A 329 20.85 -3.14 3.16
N PRO A 330 21.69 -2.10 3.36
CA PRO A 330 22.85 -2.16 4.23
C PRO A 330 22.57 -2.63 5.68
N LYS A 331 21.32 -2.53 6.16
CA LYS A 331 20.93 -3.03 7.49
C LYS A 331 20.84 -4.56 7.57
N SER A 332 20.52 -5.23 6.46
CA SER A 332 20.32 -6.69 6.41
C SER A 332 21.63 -7.44 6.22
N ALA A 333 21.69 -8.66 6.76
CA ALA A 333 22.76 -9.62 6.45
C ALA A 333 22.64 -10.23 5.04
N GLU A 334 21.48 -10.12 4.39
CA GLU A 334 21.22 -10.65 3.04
C GLU A 334 21.50 -9.62 1.93
N SER A 335 22.02 -8.44 2.29
CA SER A 335 22.33 -7.38 1.33
C SER A 335 23.48 -7.76 0.41
N ALA A 336 23.20 -7.80 -0.90
CA ALA A 336 24.19 -8.07 -1.93
C ALA A 336 23.91 -7.25 -3.19
N LEU A 337 24.97 -6.98 -3.96
CA LEU A 337 24.84 -6.52 -5.34
C LEU A 337 24.65 -7.74 -6.26
N PRO A 338 23.99 -7.57 -7.42
CA PRO A 338 23.93 -8.63 -8.41
C PRO A 338 25.32 -9.10 -8.83
N TYR A 339 25.44 -10.37 -9.21
CA TYR A 339 26.73 -10.94 -9.63
C TYR A 339 27.42 -10.07 -10.70
N PHE A 340 28.67 -9.71 -10.41
CA PHE A 340 29.54 -8.89 -11.27
C PHE A 340 29.06 -7.45 -11.51
N SER A 341 28.03 -6.98 -10.80
CA SER A 341 27.56 -5.59 -10.85
C SER A 341 28.64 -4.61 -10.38
N ASN A 342 28.69 -3.44 -11.02
CA ASN A 342 29.51 -2.33 -10.55
C ASN A 342 28.84 -1.46 -9.46
N GLY A 343 27.62 -1.81 -9.04
CA GLY A 343 26.86 -1.12 -8.00
C GLY A 343 26.18 0.18 -8.44
N GLY A 344 26.23 0.54 -9.73
CA GLY A 344 25.50 1.68 -10.27
C GLY A 344 24.01 1.40 -10.44
N ARG A 345 23.18 2.43 -10.36
CA ARG A 345 21.76 2.36 -10.71
C ARG A 345 21.58 2.08 -12.20
N SER A 346 20.62 1.23 -12.54
CA SER A 346 20.23 0.97 -13.92
C SER A 346 18.73 0.66 -14.02
N ASP A 347 17.95 1.67 -14.35
CA ASP A 347 16.50 1.49 -14.59
C ASP A 347 16.25 0.66 -15.87
N LEU A 348 17.15 0.74 -16.85
CA LEU A 348 17.08 -0.08 -18.07
C LEU A 348 17.17 -1.58 -17.78
N ALA A 349 18.00 -1.98 -16.81
CA ALA A 349 18.15 -3.38 -16.39
C ALA A 349 16.79 -3.96 -15.95
N GLN A 350 16.13 -3.25 -15.03
CA GLN A 350 14.81 -3.61 -14.53
C GLN A 350 13.75 -3.57 -15.64
N HIS A 351 13.73 -2.52 -16.45
CA HIS A 351 12.77 -2.39 -17.55
C HIS A 351 12.88 -3.56 -18.53
N ARG A 352 14.11 -3.89 -18.99
CA ARG A 352 14.33 -4.98 -19.96
C ARG A 352 14.01 -6.35 -19.35
N PHE A 353 14.36 -6.59 -18.10
CA PHE A 353 13.98 -7.83 -17.39
C PHE A 353 12.46 -8.02 -17.37
N LEU A 354 11.74 -7.01 -16.90
CA LEU A 354 10.28 -7.06 -16.77
C LEU A 354 9.58 -7.18 -18.12
N ARG A 355 9.99 -6.37 -19.10
CA ARG A 355 9.44 -6.43 -20.46
C ARG A 355 9.64 -7.81 -21.08
N THR A 356 10.82 -8.40 -20.91
CA THR A 356 11.14 -9.74 -21.44
C THR A 356 10.20 -10.80 -20.88
N HIS A 357 9.97 -10.82 -19.57
CA HIS A 357 8.99 -11.74 -18.99
C HIS A 357 7.58 -11.48 -19.51
N LEU A 358 7.09 -10.24 -19.43
CA LEU A 358 5.72 -9.91 -19.83
C LEU A 358 5.44 -10.27 -21.29
N ASP A 359 6.38 -10.03 -22.19
CA ASP A 359 6.26 -10.38 -23.60
C ASP A 359 6.35 -11.89 -23.87
N HIS A 360 7.15 -12.64 -23.09
CA HIS A 360 7.33 -14.08 -23.30
C HIS A 360 6.05 -14.88 -22.99
N TRP A 361 5.27 -14.47 -21.99
CA TRP A 361 4.07 -15.19 -21.55
C TRP A 361 2.77 -14.73 -22.23
N ASP A 362 2.82 -13.67 -23.04
CA ASP A 362 1.63 -13.07 -23.65
C ASP A 362 1.38 -13.58 -25.08
N GLU A 363 0.28 -14.32 -25.28
CA GLU A 363 -0.13 -14.82 -26.59
C GLU A 363 -0.45 -13.75 -27.63
N ALA A 364 -0.68 -12.50 -27.21
CA ALA A 364 -0.93 -11.38 -28.11
C ALA A 364 0.36 -10.80 -28.71
N VAL A 365 1.53 -11.12 -28.14
CA VAL A 365 2.81 -10.61 -28.61
C VAL A 365 3.30 -11.40 -29.83
N VAL A 366 3.77 -10.69 -30.85
CA VAL A 366 4.31 -11.30 -32.07
C VAL A 366 5.53 -12.15 -31.73
N GLY A 367 5.52 -13.40 -32.21
CA GLY A 367 6.60 -14.35 -31.92
C GLY A 367 6.45 -15.08 -30.59
N PHE A 368 5.25 -15.07 -29.98
CA PHE A 368 4.86 -16.01 -28.93
C PHE A 368 4.96 -17.46 -29.43
N ASP A 369 5.52 -18.35 -28.61
CA ASP A 369 5.59 -19.78 -28.88
C ASP A 369 4.63 -20.55 -27.96
N GLU A 370 3.70 -21.30 -28.55
CA GLU A 370 2.75 -22.14 -27.82
C GLU A 370 3.43 -23.22 -26.96
N THR A 371 4.66 -23.63 -27.31
CA THR A 371 5.39 -24.63 -26.51
C THR A 371 5.94 -24.06 -25.21
N ASP A 372 6.16 -22.75 -25.14
CA ASP A 372 6.71 -22.08 -23.97
C ASP A 372 5.64 -21.85 -22.90
N ASN A 373 4.39 -21.62 -23.30
CA ASN A 373 3.25 -21.46 -22.38
C ASN A 373 2.01 -22.25 -22.84
N PRO A 374 2.05 -23.61 -22.72
CA PRO A 374 1.03 -24.48 -23.29
C PRO A 374 -0.33 -24.37 -22.59
N VAL A 375 -1.40 -24.67 -23.33
CA VAL A 375 -2.78 -24.74 -22.80
C VAL A 375 -3.04 -26.06 -22.08
N SER A 376 -3.63 -25.99 -20.89
CA SER A 376 -4.10 -27.16 -20.15
C SER A 376 -5.45 -27.66 -20.64
N GLY A 377 -5.56 -28.96 -20.88
CA GLY A 377 -6.84 -29.62 -21.07
C GLY A 377 -7.70 -29.72 -19.81
N ALA A 378 -7.13 -29.50 -18.61
CA ALA A 378 -7.84 -29.65 -17.34
C ALA A 378 -8.72 -28.44 -17.00
N TYR A 379 -8.25 -27.22 -17.29
CA TYR A 379 -8.96 -25.97 -16.99
C TYR A 379 -9.10 -25.02 -18.20
N GLY A 380 -8.54 -25.37 -19.37
CA GLY A 380 -8.70 -24.63 -20.62
C GLY A 380 -7.89 -23.33 -20.72
N GLY A 381 -7.09 -22.98 -19.71
CA GLY A 381 -6.17 -21.83 -19.72
C GLY A 381 -4.72 -22.23 -19.95
N ARG A 382 -3.83 -21.24 -20.06
CA ARG A 382 -2.38 -21.44 -20.22
C ARG A 382 -1.69 -21.80 -18.90
N MET A 383 -0.56 -22.49 -19.00
CA MET A 383 0.29 -22.89 -17.87
C MET A 383 0.61 -21.71 -16.95
N VAL A 384 1.22 -20.65 -17.47
CA VAL A 384 1.42 -19.38 -16.75
C VAL A 384 0.25 -18.46 -17.08
N ASP A 385 -0.48 -18.05 -16.04
CA ASP A 385 -1.56 -17.08 -16.16
C ASP A 385 -0.99 -15.66 -16.16
N ARG A 386 -1.01 -15.01 -17.34
CA ARG A 386 -0.45 -13.66 -17.52
C ARG A 386 -1.15 -12.57 -16.70
N GLU A 387 -2.42 -12.77 -16.33
CA GLU A 387 -3.14 -11.84 -15.43
C GLU A 387 -2.69 -12.00 -13.97
N ARG A 388 -1.86 -13.00 -13.67
CA ARG A 388 -1.41 -13.38 -12.31
C ARG A 388 0.12 -13.32 -12.20
N ILE A 389 0.72 -12.36 -12.90
CA ILE A 389 2.13 -11.96 -12.75
C ILE A 389 2.16 -10.69 -11.89
N TYR A 390 2.70 -10.79 -10.68
CA TYR A 390 2.76 -9.67 -9.73
C TYR A 390 4.17 -9.10 -9.68
N LEU A 391 4.32 -7.83 -10.09
CA LEU A 391 5.63 -7.18 -10.14
C LEU A 391 6.04 -6.68 -8.76
N TRP A 392 7.24 -7.06 -8.33
CA TRP A 392 7.84 -6.55 -7.10
C TRP A 392 8.76 -5.36 -7.45
N ALA A 393 8.55 -4.15 -6.94
CA ALA A 393 7.43 -3.72 -6.09
C ALA A 393 6.94 -2.31 -6.42
N TRP A 394 5.65 -2.04 -6.18
CA TRP A 394 5.10 -0.68 -6.20
C TRP A 394 4.56 -0.31 -4.82
N ASP A 395 5.01 0.82 -4.28
CA ASP A 395 4.75 1.30 -2.94
C ASP A 395 3.65 2.36 -2.92
N ALA A 396 2.78 2.35 -1.91
CA ALA A 396 1.70 3.33 -1.77
C ALA A 396 2.20 4.72 -1.29
N ARG A 397 3.44 4.82 -0.80
CA ARG A 397 4.05 6.10 -0.42
C ARG A 397 4.19 7.01 -1.65
N PRO A 398 3.83 8.29 -1.54
CA PRO A 398 3.83 9.19 -2.68
C PRO A 398 5.26 9.45 -3.18
N PHE A 399 5.46 9.35 -4.49
CA PHE A 399 6.71 9.72 -5.14
C PHE A 399 6.72 11.22 -5.50
N PRO A 400 7.83 11.98 -5.31
CA PRO A 400 9.14 11.55 -4.84
C PRO A 400 9.33 11.65 -3.31
N VAL A 401 8.26 11.87 -2.53
CA VAL A 401 8.36 11.96 -1.06
C VAL A 401 8.98 10.69 -0.50
N PHE A 402 8.56 9.51 -0.94
CA PHE A 402 9.44 8.35 -1.00
C PHE A 402 10.18 8.40 -2.35
N PRO A 403 11.53 8.38 -2.37
CA PRO A 403 12.43 8.00 -1.27
C PRO A 403 12.99 9.14 -0.41
N LEU A 404 12.63 10.40 -0.67
CA LEU A 404 13.34 11.57 -0.14
C LEU A 404 13.11 11.88 1.36
N ALA A 405 11.98 11.49 1.96
CA ALA A 405 11.64 11.77 3.36
C ALA A 405 12.30 10.75 4.32
N THR A 406 13.63 10.74 4.35
CA THR A 406 14.44 9.78 5.13
C THR A 406 14.40 10.03 6.64
N ASP A 407 13.92 11.20 7.07
CA ASP A 407 13.58 11.53 8.46
C ASP A 407 12.30 10.84 8.94
N ILE A 408 11.47 10.36 8.01
CA ILE A 408 10.21 9.65 8.28
C ILE A 408 10.37 8.15 8.07
N TRP A 409 11.04 7.74 6.98
CA TRP A 409 11.24 6.34 6.62
C TRP A 409 12.71 5.97 6.50
N GLY A 410 13.10 4.88 7.16
CA GLY A 410 14.50 4.44 7.21
C GLY A 410 15.04 3.70 5.98
N ASP A 411 14.20 3.45 4.97
CA ASP A 411 14.52 2.62 3.80
C ASP A 411 14.64 3.44 2.49
N GLY A 412 14.57 4.77 2.54
CA GLY A 412 14.70 5.62 1.35
C GLY A 412 16.03 5.42 0.60
N GLY A 413 17.11 5.11 1.33
CA GLY A 413 18.43 4.81 0.73
C GLY A 413 18.48 3.53 -0.11
N ASN A 414 17.48 2.65 0.00
CA ASN A 414 17.42 1.40 -0.74
C ASN A 414 16.75 1.57 -2.12
N TRP A 415 15.95 2.63 -2.31
CA TRP A 415 15.23 2.87 -3.57
C TRP A 415 16.13 2.88 -4.81
N PRO A 416 17.30 3.54 -4.83
CA PRO A 416 18.08 3.67 -6.06
C PRO A 416 18.53 2.34 -6.67
N LEU A 417 18.77 1.32 -5.85
CA LEU A 417 19.26 0.00 -6.30
C LEU A 417 18.25 -1.12 -6.09
N GLY A 418 17.14 -0.86 -5.40
CA GLY A 418 16.09 -1.86 -5.15
C GLY A 418 15.08 -2.00 -6.29
N HIS A 419 14.11 -2.88 -6.06
CA HIS A 419 13.11 -3.28 -7.05
C HIS A 419 11.94 -2.30 -7.24
N TRP A 420 11.89 -1.21 -6.47
CA TRP A 420 10.76 -0.27 -6.51
C TRP A 420 10.50 0.29 -7.92
N LEU A 421 9.22 0.28 -8.32
CA LEU A 421 8.70 0.82 -9.57
C LEU A 421 8.23 2.28 -9.42
N ASN A 422 8.15 2.78 -8.19
CA ASN A 422 7.79 4.17 -7.87
C ASN A 422 8.73 5.13 -8.60
N GLY A 423 8.16 5.96 -9.48
CA GLY A 423 8.93 6.90 -10.29
C GLY A 423 9.70 6.28 -11.45
N ARG A 424 9.54 4.98 -11.72
CA ARG A 424 10.20 4.26 -12.83
C ARG A 424 9.21 3.70 -13.85
N VAL A 425 8.04 3.23 -13.41
CA VAL A 425 7.05 2.57 -14.30
C VAL A 425 6.57 3.46 -15.45
N ALA A 426 6.60 4.79 -15.27
CA ALA A 426 6.18 5.76 -16.28
C ALA A 426 7.35 6.34 -17.09
N ASN A 427 8.59 5.95 -16.80
CA ASN A 427 9.77 6.50 -17.45
C ASN A 427 9.95 5.84 -18.82
N PRO A 428 10.09 6.62 -19.91
CA PRO A 428 10.35 6.05 -21.23
C PRO A 428 11.80 5.54 -21.33
N THR A 429 11.97 4.48 -22.11
CA THR A 429 13.31 4.17 -22.64
C THR A 429 13.66 5.18 -23.74
N VAL A 430 14.95 5.36 -24.00
CA VAL A 430 15.38 6.19 -25.15
C VAL A 430 14.87 5.59 -26.47
N ALA A 431 14.81 4.26 -26.57
CA ALA A 431 14.24 3.54 -27.71
C ALA A 431 12.78 3.94 -27.98
N ASP A 432 11.93 3.93 -26.94
CA ASP A 432 10.53 4.31 -27.07
C ASP A 432 10.38 5.80 -27.44
N LEU A 433 11.20 6.66 -26.85
CA LEU A 433 11.19 8.09 -27.16
C LEU A 433 11.57 8.39 -28.61
N VAL A 434 12.61 7.72 -29.14
CA VAL A 434 13.00 7.85 -30.55
C VAL A 434 11.83 7.53 -31.48
N ASN A 435 11.15 6.41 -31.22
CA ASN A 435 10.03 5.96 -32.04
C ASN A 435 8.77 6.83 -31.87
N ALA A 436 8.52 7.37 -30.67
CA ALA A 436 7.46 8.35 -30.45
C ALA A 436 7.71 9.63 -31.25
N VAL A 437 8.93 10.16 -31.24
CA VAL A 437 9.30 11.36 -32.02
C VAL A 437 9.13 11.12 -33.52
N LEU A 438 9.59 9.98 -34.05
CA LEU A 438 9.41 9.64 -35.46
C LEU A 438 7.92 9.57 -35.84
N ALA A 439 7.10 8.93 -34.99
CA ALA A 439 5.66 8.82 -35.20
C ALA A 439 4.95 10.18 -35.19
N ASP A 440 5.28 11.07 -34.25
CA ASP A 440 4.73 12.43 -34.15
C ASP A 440 5.03 13.27 -35.40
N HIS A 441 6.14 12.98 -36.08
CA HIS A 441 6.52 13.60 -37.35
C HIS A 441 6.03 12.84 -38.60
N GLY A 442 5.24 11.77 -38.44
CA GLY A 442 4.72 10.96 -39.54
C GLY A 442 5.78 10.15 -40.29
N LEU A 443 6.90 9.83 -39.64
CA LEU A 443 8.00 9.04 -40.18
C LEU A 443 7.87 7.56 -39.79
N PRO A 444 8.44 6.63 -40.59
CA PRO A 444 8.55 5.22 -40.20
C PRO A 444 9.31 5.05 -38.88
N LEU A 445 8.95 4.01 -38.12
CA LEU A 445 9.67 3.65 -36.91
C LEU A 445 11.10 3.19 -37.24
N ALA A 446 12.02 3.45 -36.32
CA ALA A 446 13.38 2.95 -36.36
C ALA A 446 13.47 1.57 -35.68
N ASP A 447 14.45 0.76 -36.09
CA ASP A 447 14.92 -0.35 -35.27
C ASP A 447 15.74 0.20 -34.11
N THR A 448 15.17 0.11 -32.91
CA THR A 448 15.78 0.61 -31.67
C THR A 448 16.08 -0.52 -30.69
N THR A 449 16.21 -1.76 -31.19
CA THR A 449 16.38 -2.96 -30.37
C THR A 449 17.61 -2.83 -29.46
N ASP A 450 18.71 -2.33 -30.02
CA ASP A 450 20.01 -2.17 -29.36
C ASP A 450 20.24 -0.75 -28.80
N ALA A 451 19.20 0.09 -28.74
CA ALA A 451 19.30 1.41 -28.14
C ALA A 451 19.27 1.32 -26.61
N GLY A 452 20.32 1.85 -25.98
CA GLY A 452 20.48 1.89 -24.53
C GLY A 452 20.07 3.23 -23.92
N GLY A 453 19.44 3.19 -22.75
CA GLY A 453 19.20 4.35 -21.90
C GLY A 453 17.75 4.51 -21.46
N THR A 454 17.58 5.24 -20.37
CA THR A 454 16.29 5.67 -19.82
C THR A 454 16.38 7.14 -19.42
N LEU A 455 15.22 7.78 -19.28
CA LEU A 455 15.07 9.13 -18.77
C LEU A 455 13.73 9.25 -18.03
N VAL A 456 13.57 10.28 -17.21
CA VAL A 456 12.32 10.48 -16.47
C VAL A 456 11.24 11.13 -17.34
N GLY A 457 11.63 11.94 -18.31
CA GLY A 457 10.72 12.54 -19.29
C GLY A 457 11.43 13.54 -20.19
N TYR A 458 10.80 13.91 -21.30
CA TYR A 458 11.37 14.83 -22.29
C TYR A 458 10.32 15.84 -22.73
N VAL A 459 10.71 17.12 -22.87
CA VAL A 459 9.78 18.19 -23.25
C VAL A 459 10.32 18.95 -24.45
N VAL A 460 9.58 18.91 -25.56
CA VAL A 460 9.81 19.76 -26.73
C VAL A 460 9.02 21.05 -26.56
N VAL A 461 9.70 22.12 -26.12
CA VAL A 461 9.06 23.41 -25.75
C VAL A 461 8.74 24.29 -26.97
N GLN A 462 9.44 24.07 -28.10
CA GLN A 462 9.30 24.87 -29.31
C GLN A 462 9.21 23.95 -30.54
N PRO A 463 8.60 24.38 -31.66
CA PRO A 463 8.61 23.63 -32.90
C PRO A 463 10.04 23.22 -33.28
N SER A 464 10.26 21.91 -33.42
CA SER A 464 11.56 21.31 -33.73
C SER A 464 11.43 20.30 -34.86
N THR A 465 12.56 19.82 -35.38
CA THR A 465 12.58 18.71 -36.34
C THR A 465 12.86 17.39 -35.61
N ALA A 466 12.36 16.27 -36.14
CA ALA A 466 12.72 14.95 -35.62
C ALA A 466 14.24 14.79 -35.51
N ARG A 467 14.98 15.23 -36.52
CA ARG A 467 16.44 15.23 -36.54
C ARG A 467 17.04 15.93 -35.33
N ALA A 468 16.63 17.16 -35.01
CA ALA A 468 17.21 17.92 -33.92
C ALA A 468 17.00 17.23 -32.55
N VAL A 469 15.82 16.62 -32.34
CA VAL A 469 15.55 15.83 -31.13
C VAL A 469 16.41 14.57 -31.08
N LEU A 470 16.49 13.83 -32.19
CA LEU A 470 17.28 12.60 -32.28
C LEU A 470 18.79 12.86 -32.16
N GLU A 471 19.30 13.97 -32.68
CA GLU A 471 20.71 14.37 -32.56
C GLU A 471 21.07 14.65 -31.08
N GLU A 472 20.20 15.33 -30.32
CA GLU A 472 20.39 15.52 -28.88
C GLU A 472 20.44 14.17 -28.14
N LEU A 473 19.48 13.27 -28.41
CA LEU A 473 19.44 11.95 -27.79
C LEU A 473 20.67 11.10 -28.15
N ALA A 474 21.07 11.08 -29.41
CA ALA A 474 22.22 10.32 -29.88
C ALA A 474 23.52 10.82 -29.24
N GLU A 475 23.69 12.15 -29.14
CA GLU A 475 24.86 12.77 -28.55
C GLU A 475 24.98 12.46 -27.05
N ILE A 476 23.90 12.67 -26.30
CA ILE A 476 23.82 12.50 -24.85
C ILE A 476 24.00 11.03 -24.46
N TYR A 477 23.29 10.12 -25.11
CA TYR A 477 23.31 8.68 -24.77
C TYR A 477 24.39 7.88 -25.49
N GLY A 478 25.12 8.48 -26.44
CA GLY A 478 26.18 7.79 -27.18
C GLY A 478 25.68 6.78 -28.19
N LEU A 479 24.61 7.13 -28.89
CA LEU A 479 23.96 6.27 -29.88
C LEU A 479 24.53 6.53 -31.27
N ALA A 480 24.64 5.47 -32.07
CA ALA A 480 24.80 5.55 -33.50
C ALA A 480 23.43 5.43 -34.17
N VAL A 481 23.16 6.34 -35.12
CA VAL A 481 21.99 6.28 -36.00
C VAL A 481 22.50 6.00 -37.41
N ILE A 482 22.19 4.81 -37.93
CA ILE A 482 22.58 4.40 -39.27
C ILE A 482 21.36 4.03 -40.10
N GLU A 483 21.53 3.96 -41.42
CA GLU A 483 20.52 3.43 -42.32
C GLU A 483 20.91 1.99 -42.72
N ALA A 484 19.97 1.07 -42.62
CA ALA A 484 20.12 -0.30 -43.08
C ALA A 484 18.83 -0.77 -43.76
N ALA A 485 18.94 -1.13 -45.05
CA ALA A 485 17.83 -1.67 -45.85
C ALA A 485 16.56 -0.78 -45.87
N GLY A 486 16.75 0.53 -45.91
CA GLY A 486 15.70 1.56 -45.91
C GLY A 486 15.16 1.91 -44.52
N VAL A 487 15.71 1.35 -43.44
CA VAL A 487 15.25 1.56 -42.06
C VAL A 487 16.34 2.24 -41.25
N LEU A 488 15.96 3.20 -40.41
CA LEU A 488 16.88 3.77 -39.42
C LEU A 488 17.14 2.75 -38.32
N VAL A 489 18.39 2.47 -38.01
CA VAL A 489 18.80 1.61 -36.90
C VAL A 489 19.53 2.46 -35.87
N VAL A 490 19.02 2.45 -34.64
CA VAL A 490 19.60 3.17 -33.50
C VAL A 490 20.18 2.16 -32.52
N ARG A 491 21.47 2.29 -32.23
CA ARG A 491 22.21 1.34 -31.38
C ARG A 491 23.21 2.04 -30.47
N ASP A 492 23.45 1.48 -29.30
CA ASP A 492 24.50 1.93 -28.39
C ASP A 492 25.89 1.58 -28.98
N VAL A 493 26.78 2.58 -29.07
CA VAL A 493 28.12 2.40 -29.62
C VAL A 493 29.02 1.56 -28.70
N GLU A 494 28.77 1.57 -27.39
CA GLU A 494 29.61 0.88 -26.41
C GLU A 494 29.28 -0.63 -26.28
N THR A 495 28.14 -1.07 -26.84
CA THR A 495 27.70 -2.48 -26.85
C THR A 495 27.47 -3.01 -28.26
N LEU A 496 28.22 -2.48 -29.25
CA LEU A 496 28.14 -2.98 -30.62
C LEU A 496 28.50 -4.48 -30.68
N PRO A 497 27.61 -5.31 -31.27
CA PRO A 497 27.83 -6.75 -31.32
C PRO A 497 28.95 -7.13 -32.29
N GLY A 498 29.58 -8.27 -32.01
CA GLY A 498 30.56 -8.90 -32.89
C GLY A 498 32.01 -8.46 -32.68
N GLN A 499 32.90 -9.10 -33.42
CA GLN A 499 34.32 -8.75 -33.50
C GLN A 499 34.53 -7.69 -34.58
N ALA A 500 35.47 -6.77 -34.34
CA ALA A 500 35.87 -5.81 -35.34
C ALA A 500 36.51 -6.52 -36.55
N VAL A 501 36.15 -6.07 -37.76
CA VAL A 501 36.64 -6.62 -39.02
C VAL A 501 38.07 -6.16 -39.25
N GLU A 502 39.01 -7.09 -39.35
CA GLU A 502 40.37 -6.77 -39.78
C GLU A 502 40.35 -6.38 -41.26
N VAL A 503 40.74 -5.14 -41.57
CA VAL A 503 40.86 -4.68 -42.95
C VAL A 503 42.17 -5.20 -43.50
N THR A 504 42.16 -6.17 -44.41
CA THR A 504 43.40 -6.77 -44.94
C THR A 504 43.85 -6.12 -46.26
N ASP A 505 42.89 -5.71 -47.11
CA ASP A 505 43.15 -5.17 -48.44
C ASP A 505 42.97 -3.65 -48.48
N LEU A 506 44.06 -2.95 -48.79
CA LEU A 506 44.09 -1.48 -48.92
C LEU A 506 44.48 -1.08 -50.34
N VAL A 507 43.91 0.01 -50.84
CA VAL A 507 44.24 0.55 -52.16
C VAL A 507 45.18 1.74 -52.04
N ALA A 508 46.33 1.65 -52.70
CA ALA A 508 47.26 2.77 -52.85
C ALA A 508 46.85 3.67 -54.03
N ARG A 509 46.84 4.99 -53.82
CA ARG A 509 46.50 6.00 -54.85
C ARG A 509 47.53 7.12 -54.85
N ASP A 510 48.59 7.03 -55.65
CA ASP A 510 49.62 8.09 -55.72
C ASP A 510 49.02 9.43 -56.21
N PRO A 511 49.22 10.58 -55.52
CA PRO A 511 50.10 10.82 -54.36
C PRO A 511 49.44 10.78 -52.97
N GLU A 512 48.22 10.25 -52.86
CA GLU A 512 47.49 10.08 -51.61
C GLU A 512 48.12 8.96 -50.73
N PRO A 513 48.21 9.14 -49.40
CA PRO A 513 48.67 8.11 -48.48
C PRO A 513 47.69 6.91 -48.44
N VAL A 514 48.22 5.70 -48.23
CA VAL A 514 47.40 4.46 -48.15
C VAL A 514 46.46 4.49 -46.95
N VAL A 515 46.94 4.99 -45.81
CA VAL A 515 46.16 5.25 -44.60
C VAL A 515 46.55 6.60 -44.04
N THR A 516 45.56 7.44 -43.77
CA THR A 516 45.71 8.68 -43.01
C THR A 516 45.25 8.42 -41.59
N HIS A 517 46.14 8.56 -40.60
CA HIS A 517 45.79 8.51 -39.18
C HIS A 517 45.99 9.89 -38.57
N MET A 518 44.93 10.46 -38.00
CA MET A 518 44.93 11.77 -37.38
C MET A 518 44.53 11.67 -35.92
N ARG A 519 45.30 12.31 -35.05
CA ARG A 519 45.03 12.45 -33.63
C ARG A 519 44.94 13.91 -33.25
N ALA A 520 43.76 14.39 -32.87
CA ALA A 520 43.60 15.77 -32.43
C ALA A 520 44.37 16.02 -31.11
N PRO A 521 44.99 17.21 -30.94
CA PRO A 521 45.83 17.48 -29.79
C PRO A 521 44.99 17.59 -28.50
N PRO A 522 45.57 17.29 -27.31
CA PRO A 522 44.82 17.27 -26.06
C PRO A 522 44.17 18.61 -25.66
N HIS A 523 44.70 19.76 -26.10
CA HIS A 523 44.12 21.07 -25.77
C HIS A 523 42.84 21.39 -26.55
N ASP A 524 42.57 20.66 -27.63
CA ASP A 524 41.31 20.75 -28.37
C ASP A 524 40.20 19.92 -27.71
N GLN A 525 40.56 19.03 -26.79
CA GLN A 525 39.61 18.17 -26.07
C GLN A 525 39.12 18.84 -24.79
N PRO A 526 37.85 18.62 -24.40
CA PRO A 526 37.29 19.22 -23.20
C PRO A 526 37.95 18.65 -21.94
N GLY A 527 38.59 19.51 -21.14
CA GLY A 527 39.09 19.16 -19.82
C GLY A 527 37.98 19.09 -18.77
N GLU A 528 36.89 19.80 -19.02
CA GLU A 528 35.70 19.87 -18.17
C GLU A 528 34.42 19.78 -19.00
N VAL A 529 33.40 19.13 -18.45
CA VAL A 529 32.05 19.05 -19.02
C VAL A 529 31.03 19.46 -17.97
N MET A 530 30.10 20.33 -18.37
CA MET A 530 28.91 20.69 -17.61
C MET A 530 27.67 20.26 -18.38
N LEU A 531 26.79 19.50 -17.75
CA LEU A 531 25.48 19.12 -18.30
C LEU A 531 24.37 19.82 -17.52
N ALA A 532 23.60 20.67 -18.20
CA ALA A 532 22.40 21.31 -17.66
C ALA A 532 21.16 20.44 -17.92
N PHE A 533 20.32 20.25 -16.90
CA PHE A 533 19.12 19.42 -16.93
C PHE A 533 18.07 19.89 -15.91
N ARG A 534 16.93 19.20 -15.83
CA ARG A 534 15.91 19.39 -14.77
C ARG A 534 15.83 18.15 -13.88
N ASP A 535 15.80 18.36 -12.57
CA ASP A 535 15.84 17.27 -11.59
C ASP A 535 14.45 16.99 -10.97
N PRO A 536 13.81 15.85 -11.28
CA PRO A 536 12.51 15.48 -10.72
C PRO A 536 12.56 15.24 -9.20
N MET A 537 13.73 14.92 -8.63
CA MET A 537 13.92 14.79 -7.18
C MET A 537 13.99 16.14 -6.46
N ARG A 538 14.06 17.24 -7.22
CA ARG A 538 14.11 18.62 -6.71
C ARG A 538 12.97 19.47 -7.25
N ASP A 539 11.77 18.89 -7.36
CA ASP A 539 10.58 19.59 -7.87
C ASP A 539 10.80 20.18 -9.28
N TYR A 540 11.49 19.42 -10.15
CA TYR A 540 11.81 19.78 -11.54
C TYR A 540 12.61 21.09 -11.71
N GLN A 541 13.33 21.50 -10.66
CA GLN A 541 14.24 22.65 -10.71
C GLN A 541 15.41 22.38 -11.66
N ALA A 542 15.91 23.46 -12.26
CA ALA A 542 17.10 23.39 -13.11
C ALA A 542 18.32 23.03 -12.26
N ALA A 543 19.14 22.11 -12.76
CA ALA A 543 20.35 21.63 -12.12
C ALA A 543 21.48 21.47 -13.14
N THR A 544 22.71 21.35 -12.65
CA THR A 544 23.89 21.11 -13.49
C THR A 544 24.77 20.05 -12.86
N ALA A 545 25.20 19.07 -13.66
CA ALA A 545 26.20 18.10 -13.27
C ALA A 545 27.53 18.48 -13.91
N ARG A 546 28.62 18.41 -13.13
CA ARG A 546 29.96 18.83 -13.57
C ARG A 546 30.92 17.65 -13.43
N HIS A 547 31.71 17.42 -14.49
CA HIS A 547 32.85 16.51 -14.44
C HIS A 547 34.13 17.20 -14.94
N VAL A 548 35.19 17.10 -14.14
CA VAL A 548 36.55 17.51 -14.52
C VAL A 548 37.38 16.25 -14.71
N ARG A 549 38.04 16.15 -15.86
CA ARG A 549 38.95 15.05 -16.17
C ARG A 549 40.21 15.16 -15.30
N PRO A 550 40.61 14.11 -14.54
CA PRO A 550 41.73 14.19 -13.59
C PRO A 550 43.09 14.55 -14.19
N ASP A 551 43.35 14.14 -15.43
CA ASP A 551 44.58 14.37 -16.19
C ASP A 551 44.48 15.55 -17.18
N ALA A 552 43.45 16.39 -17.06
CA ALA A 552 43.28 17.54 -17.94
C ALA A 552 44.43 18.55 -17.75
N SER A 553 45.20 18.78 -18.82
CA SER A 553 46.23 19.82 -18.88
C SER A 553 45.70 21.17 -19.37
N ASN A 554 44.38 21.28 -19.56
CA ASN A 554 43.70 22.44 -20.12
C ASN A 554 42.43 22.76 -19.32
N ASN A 555 41.95 24.00 -19.43
CA ASN A 555 40.71 24.47 -18.77
C ASN A 555 39.55 24.62 -19.76
N ARG A 556 39.58 23.89 -20.88
CA ARG A 556 38.49 23.94 -21.87
C ARG A 556 37.26 23.28 -21.27
N GLN A 557 36.20 24.05 -21.16
CA GLN A 557 34.90 23.61 -20.66
C GLN A 557 33.95 23.45 -21.83
N GLU A 558 33.27 22.32 -21.91
CA GLU A 558 32.13 22.10 -22.80
C GLU A 558 30.83 22.16 -21.97
N THR A 559 29.82 22.85 -22.49
CA THR A 559 28.50 22.93 -21.84
C THR A 559 27.46 22.24 -22.72
N LEU A 560 26.87 21.18 -22.19
CA LEU A 560 25.77 20.44 -22.78
C LEU A 560 24.46 20.90 -22.12
N SER A 561 23.38 20.95 -22.89
CA SER A 561 22.03 21.18 -22.40
C SER A 561 21.15 20.03 -22.81
N PHE A 562 20.47 19.42 -21.84
CA PHE A 562 19.51 18.35 -22.09
C PHE A 562 18.09 18.85 -21.81
N SER A 563 17.20 18.65 -22.78
CA SER A 563 15.79 19.03 -22.74
C SER A 563 14.96 18.06 -21.89
N GLY A 564 15.52 16.90 -21.54
CA GLY A 564 14.88 15.93 -20.66
C GLY A 564 15.17 16.10 -19.17
N ASN A 565 14.43 15.35 -18.38
CA ASN A 565 14.56 15.28 -16.93
C ASN A 565 15.47 14.11 -16.56
N LEU A 566 16.45 14.38 -15.68
CA LEU A 566 17.43 13.42 -15.19
C LEU A 566 17.62 13.63 -13.69
N GLU A 567 17.96 12.58 -12.97
CA GLU A 567 18.54 12.71 -11.64
C GLU A 567 20.03 13.09 -11.72
N GLU A 568 20.55 13.71 -10.66
CA GLU A 568 21.93 14.21 -10.63
C GLU A 568 23.00 13.13 -10.88
N GLY A 569 22.81 11.93 -10.33
CA GLY A 569 23.71 10.79 -10.55
C GLY A 569 23.79 10.39 -12.02
N ALA A 570 22.63 10.21 -12.67
CA ALA A 570 22.53 9.87 -14.09
C ALA A 570 23.16 10.96 -14.97
N ALA A 571 22.89 12.25 -14.69
CA ALA A 571 23.49 13.36 -15.41
C ALA A 571 25.02 13.40 -15.28
N ARG A 572 25.56 13.09 -14.10
CA ARG A 572 27.01 12.98 -13.88
C ARG A 572 27.61 11.82 -14.68
N THR A 573 26.99 10.64 -14.67
CA THR A 573 27.43 9.48 -15.45
C THR A 573 27.45 9.79 -16.95
N ILE A 574 26.40 10.42 -17.47
CA ILE A 574 26.32 10.87 -18.87
C ILE A 574 27.47 11.81 -19.21
N ALA A 575 27.77 12.80 -18.36
CA ALA A 575 28.87 13.73 -18.61
C ALA A 575 30.24 13.04 -18.64
N VAL A 576 30.47 12.05 -17.75
CA VAL A 576 31.70 11.24 -17.72
C VAL A 576 31.83 10.40 -18.98
N ASP A 577 30.78 9.65 -19.34
CA ASP A 577 30.79 8.77 -20.50
C ASP A 577 30.90 9.57 -21.81
N TRP A 578 30.22 10.73 -21.90
CA TRP A 578 30.36 11.66 -23.03
C TRP A 578 31.80 12.17 -23.18
N GLN A 579 32.43 12.59 -22.09
CA GLN A 579 33.82 13.06 -22.11
C GLN A 579 34.77 11.93 -22.52
N ARG A 580 34.57 10.71 -22.00
CA ARG A 580 35.35 9.53 -22.40
C ARG A 580 35.22 9.26 -23.90
N ARG A 581 34.00 9.24 -24.44
CA ARG A 581 33.73 9.03 -25.87
C ARG A 581 34.40 10.08 -26.75
N HIS A 582 34.33 11.36 -26.37
CA HIS A 582 34.98 12.45 -27.10
C HIS A 582 36.51 12.33 -27.12
N TRP A 583 37.11 12.05 -25.96
CA TRP A 583 38.55 11.87 -25.85
C TRP A 583 39.07 10.66 -26.61
N ARG A 584 38.29 9.58 -26.71
CA ARG A 584 38.63 8.42 -27.54
C ARG A 584 38.43 8.70 -29.03
N GLY A 585 37.32 9.34 -29.40
CA GLY A 585 36.99 9.69 -30.79
C GLY A 585 37.93 10.69 -31.46
N ARG A 586 38.86 11.31 -30.72
CA ARG A 586 39.88 12.24 -31.26
C ARG A 586 40.88 11.58 -32.23
N GLU A 587 40.97 10.26 -32.21
CA GLU A 587 41.78 9.47 -33.13
C GLU A 587 40.88 9.01 -34.29
N THR A 588 41.25 9.37 -35.52
CA THR A 588 40.49 9.12 -36.75
C THR A 588 41.39 8.52 -37.80
N VAL A 589 40.83 7.65 -38.64
CA VAL A 589 41.52 7.01 -39.74
C VAL A 589 40.73 7.17 -41.03
N ALA A 590 41.43 7.39 -42.13
CA ALA A 590 40.87 7.40 -43.47
C ALA A 590 41.72 6.52 -44.39
N PHE A 591 41.09 5.66 -45.17
CA PHE A 591 41.77 4.71 -46.04
C PHE A 591 40.89 4.31 -47.23
N PHE A 592 41.49 3.68 -48.24
CA PHE A 592 40.77 3.19 -49.41
C PHE A 592 40.75 1.66 -49.43
N VAL A 593 39.59 1.09 -49.75
CA VAL A 593 39.42 -0.36 -49.97
C VAL A 593 38.92 -0.64 -51.40
N PRO A 594 39.15 -1.84 -51.95
CA PRO A 594 38.64 -2.22 -53.26
C PRO A 594 37.12 -2.08 -53.33
N ALA A 595 36.57 -1.74 -54.51
CA ALA A 595 35.11 -1.65 -54.71
C ALA A 595 34.37 -2.99 -54.52
N SER A 596 35.10 -4.11 -54.54
CA SER A 596 34.60 -5.45 -54.23
C SER A 596 34.40 -5.69 -52.73
N GLU A 597 35.05 -4.91 -51.86
CA GLU A 597 34.84 -5.00 -50.42
C GLU A 597 33.47 -4.41 -50.11
N ARG A 598 32.53 -5.26 -49.64
CA ARG A 598 31.12 -4.91 -49.40
C ARG A 598 30.67 -5.24 -47.98
N LEU A 599 31.49 -5.90 -47.17
CA LEU A 599 31.19 -6.19 -45.77
C LEU A 599 31.34 -4.94 -44.90
N LEU A 600 32.23 -4.02 -45.28
CA LEU A 600 32.34 -2.73 -44.62
C LEU A 600 31.16 -1.83 -44.96
N VAL A 601 30.41 -1.42 -43.95
CA VAL A 601 29.31 -0.46 -44.03
C VAL A 601 29.49 0.63 -42.98
N VAL A 602 28.76 1.73 -43.09
CA VAL A 602 28.71 2.73 -42.01
C VAL A 602 28.18 2.05 -40.74
N GLY A 603 28.86 2.26 -39.62
CA GLY A 603 28.59 1.57 -38.36
C GLY A 603 29.37 0.26 -38.15
N SER A 604 30.15 -0.22 -39.13
CA SER A 604 31.08 -1.34 -38.92
C SER A 604 32.22 -0.96 -37.97
N LEU A 605 32.65 -1.92 -37.15
CA LEU A 605 33.91 -1.82 -36.39
C LEU A 605 35.04 -2.43 -37.21
N VAL A 606 36.17 -1.74 -37.31
CA VAL A 606 37.35 -2.19 -38.05
C VAL A 606 38.63 -2.12 -37.23
N THR A 607 39.58 -2.99 -37.54
CA THR A 607 40.97 -2.94 -37.05
C THR A 607 41.94 -2.87 -38.22
N LEU A 608 43.10 -2.24 -37.97
CA LEU A 608 44.15 -1.98 -38.97
C LEU A 608 45.54 -2.39 -38.43
N PRO A 609 45.74 -3.65 -38.00
CA PRO A 609 46.99 -4.09 -37.38
C PRO A 609 48.20 -4.02 -38.31
N GLN A 610 48.00 -4.18 -39.63
CA GLN A 610 49.05 -4.17 -40.65
C GLN A 610 49.73 -2.81 -40.82
N VAL A 611 49.11 -1.72 -40.36
CA VAL A 611 49.70 -0.37 -40.30
C VAL A 611 50.11 0.04 -38.88
N GLY A 612 50.13 -0.91 -37.95
CA GLY A 612 50.58 -0.69 -36.58
C GLY A 612 49.60 0.10 -35.70
N LEU A 613 48.34 0.25 -36.13
CA LEU A 613 47.30 0.89 -35.34
C LEU A 613 46.67 -0.12 -34.38
N THR A 614 46.52 0.29 -33.13
CA THR A 614 45.90 -0.51 -32.07
C THR A 614 44.55 0.08 -31.70
N GLY A 615 43.56 -0.78 -31.42
CA GLY A 615 42.20 -0.37 -31.09
C GLY A 615 41.19 -0.60 -32.22
N GLU A 616 39.93 -0.33 -31.92
CA GLU A 616 38.80 -0.50 -32.82
C GLU A 616 38.33 0.86 -33.35
N PHE A 617 38.03 0.92 -34.63
CA PHE A 617 37.56 2.13 -35.30
C PHE A 617 36.14 1.91 -35.83
N LEU A 618 35.21 2.77 -35.44
CA LEU A 618 33.85 2.80 -35.96
C LEU A 618 33.82 3.56 -37.28
N VAL A 619 33.40 2.90 -38.35
CA VAL A 619 33.22 3.52 -39.67
C VAL A 619 32.10 4.56 -39.61
N THR A 620 32.43 5.81 -39.87
CA THR A 620 31.52 6.96 -39.84
C THR A 620 31.07 7.40 -41.22
N GLY A 621 31.84 7.08 -42.26
CA GLY A 621 31.54 7.49 -43.63
C GLY A 621 32.16 6.54 -44.65
N ILE A 622 31.42 6.31 -45.73
CA ILE A 622 31.93 5.63 -46.92
C ILE A 622 31.51 6.40 -48.16
N GLU A 623 32.48 6.83 -48.97
CA GLU A 623 32.24 7.39 -50.30
C GLU A 623 32.43 6.29 -51.35
N GLU A 624 31.40 6.03 -52.16
CA GLU A 624 31.45 5.01 -53.22
C GLU A 624 31.98 5.59 -54.54
N GLY A 625 33.04 4.97 -55.07
CA GLY A 625 33.61 5.29 -56.38
C GLY A 625 34.27 4.06 -57.03
N LEU A 626 35.33 4.28 -57.83
CA LEU A 626 36.16 3.18 -58.37
C LEU A 626 36.87 2.38 -57.26
N VAL A 627 37.10 3.04 -56.13
CA VAL A 627 37.48 2.47 -54.84
C VAL A 627 36.52 3.03 -53.80
N ARG A 628 36.41 2.39 -52.64
CA ARG A 628 35.61 2.93 -51.52
C ARG A 628 36.53 3.68 -50.57
N HIS A 629 36.24 4.96 -50.35
CA HIS A 629 36.94 5.77 -49.34
C HIS A 629 36.22 5.59 -48.01
N VAL A 630 36.93 5.13 -46.98
CA VAL A 630 36.38 4.81 -45.66
C VAL A 630 36.96 5.76 -44.64
N GLU A 631 36.09 6.42 -43.88
CA GLU A 631 36.43 7.23 -42.72
C GLU A 631 35.93 6.53 -41.46
N ALA A 632 36.77 6.48 -40.43
CA ALA A 632 36.43 5.87 -39.16
C ALA A 632 37.05 6.62 -37.96
N ARG A 633 36.41 6.51 -36.80
CA ARG A 633 36.88 7.11 -35.54
C ARG A 633 37.12 6.03 -34.49
N CYS A 634 38.13 6.22 -33.65
CA CYS A 634 38.43 5.31 -32.57
C CYS A 634 37.28 5.27 -31.56
N VAL A 635 36.95 4.07 -31.11
CA VAL A 635 35.93 3.81 -30.08
C VAL A 635 36.50 2.88 -29.02
N GLU A 636 35.90 2.89 -27.84
CA GLU A 636 36.27 2.04 -26.72
C GLU A 636 34.98 1.40 -26.18
N ARG A 637 34.88 0.07 -26.28
CA ARG A 637 33.73 -0.70 -25.76
C ARG A 637 34.02 -1.11 -24.32
N VAL A 638 33.58 -0.30 -23.38
CA VAL A 638 33.76 -0.50 -21.93
C VAL A 638 32.42 -0.37 -21.20
N PRO A 639 32.30 -0.92 -19.99
CA PRO A 639 31.12 -0.71 -19.15
C PRO A 639 30.86 0.79 -18.91
N LYS A 640 29.57 1.14 -18.81
CA LYS A 640 29.16 2.51 -18.46
C LYS A 640 29.66 2.91 -17.08
N THR A 641 29.89 4.21 -16.88
CA THR A 641 30.26 4.70 -15.55
C THR A 641 29.11 4.42 -14.55
N PRO A 642 29.38 3.92 -13.34
CA PRO A 642 28.32 3.66 -12.37
C PRO A 642 27.53 4.94 -12.03
N ASP A 643 26.21 4.91 -12.21
CA ASP A 643 25.30 5.93 -11.66
C ASP A 643 25.20 5.75 -10.15
N ILE A 644 25.89 6.63 -9.41
CA ILE A 644 25.86 6.68 -7.96
C ILE A 644 24.96 7.87 -7.58
N PRO A 645 23.80 7.63 -6.94
CA PRO A 645 22.91 8.69 -6.50
C PRO A 645 23.62 9.65 -5.55
N ALA A 646 23.44 10.95 -5.77
CA ALA A 646 23.86 11.97 -4.82
C ALA A 646 22.88 12.00 -3.63
N PRO A 647 23.37 12.21 -2.39
CA PRO A 647 22.49 12.52 -1.26
C PRO A 647 21.64 13.76 -1.57
N SER A 648 20.35 13.69 -1.27
CA SER A 648 19.47 14.86 -1.34
C SER A 648 19.38 15.51 0.04
N ASP A 649 19.80 16.77 0.14
CA ASP A 649 19.67 17.57 1.35
C ASP A 649 18.32 18.31 1.43
N ILE A 650 17.44 18.15 0.43
CA ILE A 650 16.14 18.82 0.40
C ILE A 650 15.14 17.99 1.23
N PRO A 651 14.61 18.52 2.35
CA PRO A 651 13.62 17.79 3.14
C PRO A 651 12.34 17.61 2.34
N ALA A 652 11.97 16.36 2.06
CA ALA A 652 10.68 16.09 1.46
C ALA A 652 9.57 16.32 2.49
N ARG A 653 8.48 16.97 2.05
CA ARG A 653 7.32 17.22 2.90
C ARG A 653 6.21 16.27 2.52
N LEU A 654 5.70 15.52 3.51
CA LEU A 654 4.47 14.76 3.32
C LEU A 654 3.34 15.69 2.85
N PRO A 655 2.53 15.27 1.87
CA PRO A 655 1.28 15.94 1.59
C PRO A 655 0.44 15.95 2.88
N ASN A 656 -0.19 17.08 3.19
CA ASN A 656 -1.09 17.15 4.34
C ASN A 656 -2.27 16.19 4.10
N ALA A 657 -2.34 15.09 4.84
CA ALA A 657 -3.46 14.17 4.77
C ALA A 657 -4.76 14.90 5.12
N VAL A 658 -5.77 14.77 4.26
CA VAL A 658 -7.11 15.30 4.46
C VAL A 658 -8.04 14.11 4.60
N ALA A 659 -8.72 13.98 5.73
CA ALA A 659 -9.63 12.89 6.03
C ALA A 659 -11.02 13.43 6.41
N ALA A 660 -12.05 12.61 6.23
CA ALA A 660 -13.39 12.94 6.71
C ALA A 660 -13.38 13.15 8.25
N PRO A 661 -14.04 14.21 8.74
CA PRO A 661 -14.13 14.44 10.18
C PRO A 661 -15.06 13.42 10.84
N PHE A 662 -14.81 13.10 12.10
CA PHE A 662 -15.81 12.49 12.97
C PHE A 662 -16.80 13.58 13.39
N ALA A 663 -18.02 13.57 12.84
CA ALA A 663 -19.04 14.58 13.10
C ALA A 663 -20.24 13.97 13.86
N VAL A 664 -20.70 14.66 14.90
CA VAL A 664 -21.85 14.26 15.72
C VAL A 664 -22.81 15.44 15.81
N PHE A 665 -24.08 15.19 15.50
CA PHE A 665 -25.15 16.17 15.67
C PHE A 665 -25.82 15.98 17.03
N LEU A 666 -26.13 17.10 17.68
CA LEU A 666 -26.73 17.13 19.00
C LEU A 666 -28.01 17.98 18.98
N ASP A 667 -29.17 17.36 19.13
CA ASP A 667 -30.44 18.08 19.35
C ASP A 667 -30.56 18.41 20.85
N LEU A 668 -29.98 19.55 21.24
CA LEU A 668 -29.82 19.95 22.63
C LEU A 668 -31.05 20.70 23.18
N PRO A 669 -31.25 20.72 24.51
CA PRO A 669 -32.18 21.66 25.13
C PRO A 669 -31.74 23.12 24.93
N LEU A 670 -32.62 24.07 25.28
CA LEU A 670 -32.29 25.49 25.18
C LEU A 670 -31.21 25.85 26.23
N MET A 671 -30.00 26.19 25.76
CA MET A 671 -28.86 26.48 26.65
C MET A 671 -28.83 27.94 27.12
N ALA A 672 -29.27 28.89 26.29
CA ALA A 672 -29.37 30.29 26.65
C ALA A 672 -30.76 30.86 26.32
N ALA A 673 -31.27 31.73 27.19
CA ALA A 673 -32.62 32.29 27.05
C ALA A 673 -32.82 33.16 25.80
N ALA A 674 -31.74 33.68 25.21
CA ALA A 674 -31.76 34.52 24.01
C ALA A 674 -31.60 33.72 22.70
N ASP A 675 -31.41 32.40 22.78
CA ASP A 675 -31.22 31.57 21.59
C ASP A 675 -32.55 31.16 20.94
N GLU A 676 -32.55 31.12 19.62
CA GLU A 676 -33.64 30.54 18.85
C GLU A 676 -33.60 28.99 18.94
N PRO A 677 -34.71 28.30 19.26
CA PRO A 677 -34.71 26.85 19.51
C PRO A 677 -34.10 26.00 18.39
N HIS A 678 -34.34 26.36 17.11
CA HIS A 678 -33.81 25.62 15.97
C HIS A 678 -32.27 25.63 15.90
N ARG A 679 -31.61 26.64 16.48
CA ARG A 679 -30.15 26.75 16.54
C ARG A 679 -29.51 25.78 17.52
N GLN A 680 -30.30 25.13 18.37
CA GLN A 680 -29.83 24.12 19.32
C GLN A 680 -29.68 22.74 18.71
N LEU A 681 -29.94 22.57 17.41
CA LEU A 681 -29.29 21.51 16.65
C LEU A 681 -27.82 21.92 16.47
N GLN A 682 -26.98 21.46 17.40
CA GLN A 682 -25.55 21.70 17.40
C GLN A 682 -24.82 20.61 16.63
N ILE A 683 -23.58 20.89 16.25
CA ILE A 683 -22.66 19.92 15.67
C ILE A 683 -21.30 20.02 16.36
N ALA A 684 -20.72 18.86 16.65
CA ALA A 684 -19.35 18.69 17.12
C ALA A 684 -18.58 17.90 16.05
N ALA A 685 -17.41 18.39 15.65
CA ALA A 685 -16.58 17.70 14.67
C ALA A 685 -15.13 17.61 15.16
N TRP A 686 -14.47 16.49 14.85
CA TRP A 686 -13.08 16.24 15.19
C TRP A 686 -12.34 15.60 14.02
N ALA A 687 -11.10 16.03 13.77
CA ALA A 687 -10.21 15.47 12.76
C ALA A 687 -8.74 15.71 13.15
N ARG A 688 -7.83 14.85 12.69
CA ARG A 688 -6.38 15.02 12.84
C ARG A 688 -5.67 14.69 11.51
N PRO A 689 -4.91 15.63 10.91
CA PRO A 689 -4.77 17.04 11.32
C PRO A 689 -6.09 17.82 11.18
N TRP A 690 -6.31 18.82 12.03
CA TRP A 690 -7.49 19.68 11.91
C TRP A 690 -7.32 20.69 10.78
N ARG A 691 -8.35 20.81 9.95
CA ARG A 691 -8.60 21.93 9.04
C ARG A 691 -9.98 22.47 9.36
N SER A 692 -10.25 23.74 9.08
CA SER A 692 -11.61 24.27 9.20
C SER A 692 -12.57 23.41 8.37
N GLN A 693 -13.69 23.02 8.96
CA GLN A 693 -14.70 22.19 8.32
C GLN A 693 -15.90 23.03 7.93
N ARG A 694 -16.60 22.62 6.88
CA ARG A 694 -17.89 23.19 6.46
C ARG A 694 -18.98 22.16 6.56
N VAL A 695 -20.15 22.61 6.97
CA VAL A 695 -21.38 21.84 7.09
C VAL A 695 -22.31 22.24 5.98
N PHE A 696 -22.83 21.26 5.26
CA PHE A 696 -23.79 21.44 4.18
C PHE A 696 -25.05 20.63 4.47
N ALA A 697 -26.19 21.09 3.95
CA ALA A 697 -27.45 20.35 4.05
C ALA A 697 -28.28 20.42 2.76
N SER A 698 -28.99 19.33 2.47
CA SER A 698 -29.96 19.22 1.37
C SER A 698 -31.16 18.36 1.78
N PRO A 699 -32.37 18.64 1.25
CA PRO A 699 -33.50 17.71 1.35
C PRO A 699 -33.31 16.39 0.57
N GLU A 700 -32.35 16.33 -0.36
CA GLU A 700 -32.04 15.14 -1.17
C GLU A 700 -30.54 14.82 -1.15
N GLY A 701 -30.12 13.73 -1.81
CA GLY A 701 -28.70 13.35 -1.94
C GLY A 701 -27.85 14.27 -2.84
N THR A 702 -28.41 15.38 -3.36
CA THR A 702 -27.75 16.35 -4.24
C THR A 702 -28.22 17.77 -3.91
N GLY A 703 -27.60 18.82 -4.47
CA GLY A 703 -28.06 20.21 -4.25
C GLY A 703 -27.78 20.75 -2.85
N PHE A 704 -26.56 20.51 -2.34
CA PHE A 704 -26.16 20.89 -0.98
C PHE A 704 -25.92 22.40 -0.83
N ASP A 705 -26.59 22.99 0.17
CA ASP A 705 -26.38 24.38 0.60
C ASP A 705 -25.40 24.43 1.78
N GLU A 706 -24.47 25.39 1.78
CA GLU A 706 -23.57 25.67 2.91
C GLU A 706 -24.35 26.23 4.11
N ARG A 707 -24.12 25.67 5.31
CA ARG A 707 -24.89 25.95 6.53
C ARG A 707 -24.06 26.52 7.68
N ALA A 708 -22.85 26.01 7.89
CA ALA A 708 -21.99 26.45 8.99
C ALA A 708 -20.50 26.17 8.73
N ASP A 709 -19.64 26.97 9.36
CA ASP A 709 -18.19 26.74 9.46
C ASP A 709 -17.82 26.30 10.89
N LEU A 710 -16.90 25.33 10.97
CA LEU A 710 -16.28 24.86 12.20
C LEU A 710 -14.78 25.19 12.14
N ASP A 711 -14.33 26.14 12.96
CA ASP A 711 -12.97 26.69 12.92
C ASP A 711 -11.98 25.88 13.76
N ARG A 712 -12.44 25.14 14.77
CA ARG A 712 -11.63 24.36 15.72
C ARG A 712 -12.25 22.99 16.02
N PRO A 713 -11.44 21.97 16.37
CA PRO A 713 -11.95 20.64 16.69
C PRO A 713 -12.67 20.63 18.04
N ALA A 714 -13.78 19.91 18.13
CA ALA A 714 -14.47 19.63 19.39
C ALA A 714 -13.79 18.48 20.15
N VAL A 715 -13.88 18.50 21.49
CA VAL A 715 -13.45 17.38 22.33
C VAL A 715 -14.58 16.34 22.36
N VAL A 716 -14.32 15.21 21.71
CA VAL A 716 -15.29 14.12 21.52
C VAL A 716 -14.73 12.80 22.03
N GLY A 717 -15.61 11.93 22.53
CA GLY A 717 -15.25 10.64 23.08
C GLY A 717 -16.44 9.70 23.21
N VAL A 718 -16.23 8.61 23.95
CA VAL A 718 -17.27 7.64 24.31
C VAL A 718 -17.14 7.23 25.77
N LEU A 719 -18.25 6.79 26.37
CA LEU A 719 -18.22 6.14 27.68
C LEU A 719 -17.47 4.80 27.60
N VAL A 720 -16.62 4.52 28.59
CA VAL A 720 -15.94 3.23 28.79
C VAL A 720 -16.67 2.37 29.81
N THR A 721 -17.48 3.01 30.66
CA THR A 721 -18.32 2.36 31.67
C THR A 721 -19.71 2.95 31.60
N ASP A 722 -20.72 2.16 31.94
CA ASP A 722 -22.09 2.63 32.02
C ASP A 722 -22.21 3.81 33.00
N LEU A 723 -23.06 4.76 32.63
CA LEU A 723 -23.53 5.83 33.49
C LEU A 723 -24.96 5.53 33.90
N ALA A 724 -25.13 5.01 35.12
CA ALA A 724 -26.44 4.69 35.65
C ALA A 724 -27.30 5.95 35.89
N SER A 725 -28.59 5.72 36.12
CA SER A 725 -29.50 6.77 36.58
C SER A 725 -28.96 7.43 37.86
N GLY A 726 -29.07 8.76 37.95
CA GLY A 726 -28.53 9.54 39.05
C GLY A 726 -29.53 10.56 39.61
N PRO A 727 -29.22 11.16 40.77
CA PRO A 727 -30.04 12.23 41.33
C PRO A 727 -29.97 13.50 40.46
N VAL A 728 -31.09 14.21 40.34
CA VAL A 728 -31.19 15.53 39.69
C VAL A 728 -31.25 16.62 40.77
N GLY A 729 -30.70 17.80 40.48
CA GLY A 729 -30.75 18.97 41.36
C GLY A 729 -29.79 18.93 42.57
N ARG A 730 -28.93 17.92 42.65
CA ARG A 730 -27.82 17.82 43.61
C ARG A 730 -26.63 17.14 42.97
N ILE A 731 -25.45 17.31 43.57
CA ILE A 731 -24.21 16.67 43.08
C ILE A 731 -24.30 15.16 43.29
N ASP A 732 -24.21 14.42 42.20
CA ASP A 732 -24.07 12.97 42.15
C ASP A 732 -22.61 12.60 42.44
N ARG A 733 -22.40 12.00 43.61
CA ARG A 733 -21.09 11.47 44.04
C ARG A 733 -20.98 9.96 43.91
N ALA A 734 -22.05 9.29 43.51
CA ALA A 734 -22.09 7.83 43.41
C ALA A 734 -21.63 7.37 42.02
N ASN A 735 -22.03 8.07 40.96
CA ASN A 735 -21.59 7.78 39.61
C ASN A 735 -20.23 8.43 39.31
N SER A 736 -19.29 7.64 38.79
CA SER A 736 -17.96 8.10 38.37
C SER A 736 -17.58 7.44 37.03
N PRO A 737 -18.19 7.88 35.91
CA PRO A 737 -17.99 7.24 34.62
C PRO A 737 -16.56 7.48 34.13
N ARG A 738 -16.03 6.49 33.40
CA ARG A 738 -14.81 6.63 32.62
C ARG A 738 -15.16 6.95 31.18
N VAL A 739 -14.42 7.88 30.57
CA VAL A 739 -14.62 8.33 29.19
C VAL A 739 -13.31 8.22 28.42
N GLN A 740 -13.38 7.74 27.19
CA GLN A 740 -12.23 7.69 26.29
C GLN A 740 -12.38 8.79 25.23
N LEU A 741 -11.44 9.72 25.18
CA LEU A 741 -11.41 10.81 24.22
C LEU A 741 -10.71 10.39 22.92
N ARG A 742 -11.15 10.96 21.79
CA ARG A 742 -10.41 10.86 20.51
C ARG A 742 -9.20 11.80 20.47
N GLY A 743 -9.26 12.88 21.25
CA GLY A 743 -8.18 13.85 21.47
C GLY A 743 -8.69 15.05 22.26
N GLY A 744 -7.76 15.81 22.85
CA GLY A 744 -8.07 16.88 23.81
C GLY A 744 -7.82 16.45 25.26
N GLU A 745 -8.09 17.33 26.20
CA GLU A 745 -7.89 17.13 27.64
C GLU A 745 -9.10 17.61 28.43
N LEU A 746 -9.27 17.10 29.65
CA LEU A 746 -10.29 17.56 30.59
C LEU A 746 -9.60 18.16 31.82
N ALA A 747 -10.23 19.15 32.43
CA ALA A 747 -9.72 19.80 33.63
C ALA A 747 -10.73 19.72 34.78
N SER A 748 -10.23 19.59 36.00
CA SER A 748 -11.05 19.73 37.20
C SER A 748 -11.34 21.22 37.48
N VAL A 749 -12.53 21.53 37.98
CA VAL A 749 -12.95 22.88 38.34
C VAL A 749 -13.50 22.91 39.76
N SER A 750 -13.52 24.09 40.38
CA SER A 750 -14.19 24.26 41.68
C SER A 750 -15.71 24.09 41.54
N THR A 751 -16.39 23.67 42.61
CA THR A 751 -17.86 23.58 42.64
C THR A 751 -18.53 24.89 42.20
N ILE A 752 -17.99 26.03 42.59
CA ILE A 752 -18.54 27.35 42.21
C ILE A 752 -18.43 27.56 40.69
N GLN A 753 -17.31 27.21 40.07
CA GLN A 753 -17.17 27.33 38.61
C GLN A 753 -18.09 26.38 37.88
N MET A 754 -18.22 25.12 38.36
CA MET A 754 -19.18 24.17 37.81
C MET A 754 -20.61 24.73 37.89
N LEU A 755 -21.03 25.24 39.05
CA LEU A 755 -22.36 25.85 39.21
C LEU A 755 -22.58 27.10 38.33
N ASN A 756 -21.51 27.74 37.85
CA ASN A 756 -21.57 28.84 36.88
C ASN A 756 -21.45 28.37 35.42
N GLY A 757 -21.62 27.08 35.14
CA GLY A 757 -21.66 26.53 33.78
C GLY A 757 -20.37 25.89 33.28
N ALA A 758 -19.29 25.86 34.07
CA ALA A 758 -18.06 25.19 33.66
C ALA A 758 -18.24 23.67 33.55
N ASN A 759 -17.38 23.01 32.77
CA ASN A 759 -17.34 21.56 32.57
C ASN A 759 -18.66 20.94 32.09
N ALA A 760 -19.43 21.65 31.28
CA ALA A 760 -20.63 21.10 30.64
C ALA A 760 -20.27 20.10 29.53
N VAL A 761 -20.97 18.96 29.54
CA VAL A 761 -20.83 17.88 28.55
C VAL A 761 -22.20 17.37 28.15
N ALA A 762 -22.30 16.84 26.93
CA ALA A 762 -23.46 16.12 26.43
C ALA A 762 -23.13 14.63 26.32
N ILE A 763 -23.98 13.78 26.92
CA ILE A 763 -23.86 12.33 26.88
C ILE A 763 -25.13 11.76 26.26
N ARG A 764 -25.01 10.89 25.25
CA ARG A 764 -26.19 10.30 24.61
C ARG A 764 -26.73 9.17 25.49
N ALA A 765 -27.92 9.36 26.04
CA ALA A 765 -28.60 8.36 26.85
C ALA A 765 -29.21 7.23 26.00
N ASP A 766 -29.56 6.13 26.64
CA ASP A 766 -30.09 4.92 25.99
C ASP A 766 -31.46 5.14 25.32
N ASN A 767 -32.18 6.19 25.74
CA ASN A 767 -33.41 6.63 25.08
C ASN A 767 -33.17 7.48 23.82
N GLY A 768 -31.90 7.69 23.42
CA GLY A 768 -31.48 8.43 22.24
C GLY A 768 -31.36 9.94 22.42
N VAL A 769 -31.70 10.49 23.60
CA VAL A 769 -31.63 11.92 23.93
C VAL A 769 -30.28 12.28 24.54
N TRP A 770 -29.83 13.52 24.37
CA TRP A 770 -28.63 14.04 25.02
C TRP A 770 -28.93 14.49 26.44
N GLU A 771 -28.25 13.89 27.42
CA GLU A 771 -28.19 14.38 28.78
C GLU A 771 -27.13 15.49 28.88
N ILE A 772 -27.48 16.63 29.48
CA ILE A 772 -26.49 17.64 29.86
C ILE A 772 -26.01 17.36 31.28
N VAL A 773 -24.71 17.15 31.40
CA VAL A 773 -24.02 16.86 32.65
C VAL A 773 -22.91 17.88 32.86
N GLN A 774 -22.63 18.23 34.11
CA GLN A 774 -21.41 18.95 34.48
C GLN A 774 -20.60 18.11 35.47
N PHE A 775 -19.28 18.32 35.57
CA PHE A 775 -18.43 17.55 36.48
C PHE A 775 -17.41 18.43 37.22
N GLU A 776 -17.12 18.09 38.47
CA GLU A 776 -16.12 18.78 39.29
C GLU A 776 -14.70 18.27 39.00
N THR A 777 -14.52 16.95 38.96
CA THR A 777 -13.20 16.33 38.83
C THR A 777 -13.07 15.55 37.54
N ALA A 778 -11.89 15.65 36.92
CA ALA A 778 -11.44 14.81 35.82
C ALA A 778 -10.00 14.38 36.09
N VAL A 779 -9.77 13.06 36.11
CA VAL A 779 -8.46 12.45 36.34
C VAL A 779 -8.15 11.52 35.19
N GLU A 780 -7.02 11.71 34.51
CA GLU A 780 -6.54 10.79 33.48
C GLU A 780 -6.02 9.51 34.14
N THR A 781 -6.63 8.37 33.82
CA THR A 781 -6.32 7.05 34.41
C THR A 781 -5.48 6.17 33.48
N ALA A 782 -5.52 6.46 32.18
CA ALA A 782 -4.68 5.90 31.13
C ALA A 782 -4.69 6.88 29.94
N PRO A 783 -3.78 6.78 28.95
CA PRO A 783 -3.75 7.71 27.82
C PRO A 783 -5.11 7.90 27.15
N ASN A 784 -5.62 9.14 27.18
CA ASN A 784 -6.95 9.55 26.70
C ASN A 784 -8.16 8.94 27.44
N ILE A 785 -7.99 8.26 28.57
CA ILE A 785 -9.08 7.70 29.39
C ILE A 785 -9.17 8.46 30.70
N TRP A 786 -10.30 9.14 30.89
CA TRP A 786 -10.53 10.05 32.02
C TRP A 786 -11.66 9.53 32.91
N GLN A 787 -11.46 9.57 34.21
CA GLN A 787 -12.51 9.30 35.19
C GLN A 787 -13.10 10.64 35.67
N LEU A 788 -14.43 10.75 35.57
CA LEU A 788 -15.17 11.95 35.98
C LEU A 788 -15.79 11.76 37.37
N GLY A 789 -15.90 12.83 38.14
CA GLY A 789 -16.52 12.80 39.47
C GLY A 789 -17.21 14.10 39.85
N GLY A 790 -18.11 14.01 40.85
CA GLY A 790 -18.92 15.14 41.31
C GLY A 790 -19.83 15.67 40.20
N LEU A 791 -20.78 14.84 39.74
CA LEU A 791 -21.57 15.14 38.56
C LEU A 791 -22.82 15.97 38.91
N LEU A 792 -23.11 17.01 38.14
CA LEU A 792 -24.42 17.67 38.16
C LEU A 792 -25.22 17.19 36.94
N ARG A 793 -26.25 16.37 37.19
CA ARG A 793 -27.00 15.62 36.18
C ARG A 793 -28.29 16.33 35.76
N GLY A 794 -28.85 15.94 34.61
CA GLY A 794 -30.19 16.35 34.16
C GLY A 794 -30.36 17.85 33.89
N GLN A 795 -29.27 18.56 33.58
CA GLN A 795 -29.31 20.01 33.42
C GLN A 795 -30.20 20.43 32.23
N LEU A 796 -30.79 21.63 32.33
CA LEU A 796 -31.63 22.21 31.27
C LEU A 796 -32.83 21.34 30.86
N GLY A 797 -33.32 20.51 31.80
CA GLY A 797 -34.51 19.69 31.58
C GLY A 797 -34.23 18.39 30.84
N THR A 798 -33.09 17.74 31.07
CA THR A 798 -32.76 16.43 30.48
C THR A 798 -32.93 15.27 31.47
N GLU A 799 -33.89 15.37 32.39
CA GLU A 799 -34.12 14.36 33.43
C GLU A 799 -34.61 13.03 32.86
N ASP A 800 -35.30 13.05 31.71
CA ASP A 800 -35.67 11.85 30.95
C ASP A 800 -34.44 11.08 30.44
N ALA A 801 -33.38 11.80 30.05
CA ALA A 801 -32.10 11.20 29.68
C ALA A 801 -31.35 10.65 30.92
N THR A 802 -31.34 11.40 32.03
CA THR A 802 -30.79 10.92 33.31
C THR A 802 -31.48 9.65 33.80
N ALA A 803 -32.80 9.56 33.70
CA ALA A 803 -33.57 8.39 34.12
C ALA A 803 -33.29 7.15 33.26
N ALA A 804 -32.98 7.34 31.97
CA ALA A 804 -32.63 6.25 31.07
C ALA A 804 -31.22 5.70 31.32
N GLY A 805 -30.29 6.54 31.77
CA GLY A 805 -28.87 6.17 31.84
C GLY A 805 -28.22 6.10 30.46
N ALA A 806 -26.93 5.76 30.43
CA ALA A 806 -26.17 5.60 29.19
C ALA A 806 -25.20 4.42 29.31
N ALA A 807 -25.28 3.48 28.37
CA ALA A 807 -24.36 2.34 28.33
C ALA A 807 -22.93 2.73 27.87
N ALA A 808 -21.95 1.89 28.18
CA ALA A 808 -20.62 1.97 27.60
C ALA A 808 -20.70 2.00 26.06
N GLY A 809 -19.84 2.80 25.43
CA GLY A 809 -19.88 3.12 24.00
C GLY A 809 -20.74 4.35 23.66
N ALA A 810 -21.54 4.87 24.59
CA ALA A 810 -22.35 6.08 24.35
C ALA A 810 -21.47 7.30 24.02
N PRO A 811 -21.80 8.08 22.98
CA PRO A 811 -21.11 9.32 22.66
C PRO A 811 -21.03 10.33 23.81
N PHE A 812 -19.86 10.94 23.97
CA PHE A 812 -19.53 11.98 24.94
C PHE A 812 -18.95 13.19 24.22
N ILE A 813 -19.47 14.39 24.48
CA ILE A 813 -19.04 15.65 23.84
C ILE A 813 -18.88 16.72 24.90
N VAL A 814 -17.74 17.42 24.91
CA VAL A 814 -17.57 18.63 25.72
C VAL A 814 -18.27 19.80 25.05
N LEU A 815 -19.08 20.53 25.81
CA LEU A 815 -19.83 21.68 25.32
C LEU A 815 -19.03 22.96 25.54
N ASP A 816 -18.24 23.33 24.52
CA ASP A 816 -17.46 24.57 24.49
C ASP A 816 -17.67 25.32 23.15
N ALA A 817 -16.80 26.30 22.87
CA ALA A 817 -16.89 27.11 21.65
C ALA A 817 -16.68 26.32 20.35
N ALA A 818 -16.18 25.08 20.40
CA ALA A 818 -16.01 24.21 19.24
C ALA A 818 -17.32 23.53 18.80
N VAL A 819 -18.31 23.45 19.70
CA VAL A 819 -19.66 22.97 19.39
C VAL A 819 -20.49 24.14 18.87
N ARG A 820 -20.95 24.04 17.62
CA ARG A 820 -21.56 25.16 16.88
C ARG A 820 -22.95 24.81 16.38
N PRO A 821 -23.85 25.79 16.18
CA PRO A 821 -25.12 25.53 15.52
C PRO A 821 -24.89 24.95 14.12
N ALA A 822 -25.59 23.87 13.79
CA ALA A 822 -25.44 23.17 12.51
C ALA A 822 -25.98 23.97 11.30
N GLY A 823 -26.67 25.10 11.53
CA GLY A 823 -27.27 25.94 10.50
C GLY A 823 -28.63 25.42 9.97
N LEU A 824 -29.38 24.71 10.82
CA LEU A 824 -30.77 24.33 10.57
C LEU A 824 -31.65 25.58 10.41
N ARG A 825 -32.52 25.62 9.39
CA ARG A 825 -33.49 26.72 9.22
C ARG A 825 -34.79 26.43 9.98
N VAL A 826 -35.54 27.47 10.32
CA VAL A 826 -36.79 27.35 11.13
C VAL A 826 -37.80 26.36 10.50
N GLN A 827 -37.98 26.43 9.19
CA GLN A 827 -38.91 25.55 8.45
C GLN A 827 -38.41 24.10 8.30
N GLU A 828 -37.15 23.83 8.65
CA GLU A 828 -36.52 22.51 8.53
C GLU A 828 -36.57 21.72 9.85
N VAL A 829 -37.07 22.33 10.94
CA VAL A 829 -37.15 21.70 12.27
C VAL A 829 -37.92 20.39 12.21
N GLY A 830 -37.29 19.31 12.69
CA GLY A 830 -37.84 17.96 12.70
C GLY A 830 -37.85 17.24 11.34
N LEU A 831 -37.50 17.89 10.23
CA LEU A 831 -37.41 17.23 8.93
C LEU A 831 -36.09 16.46 8.80
N PRO A 832 -36.10 15.22 8.28
CA PRO A 832 -34.87 14.52 7.97
C PRO A 832 -34.17 15.20 6.78
N LEU A 833 -32.91 15.59 6.97
CA LEU A 833 -32.06 16.21 5.94
C LEU A 833 -30.81 15.37 5.72
N HIS A 834 -30.26 15.45 4.50
CA HIS A 834 -28.92 14.96 4.19
C HIS A 834 -27.90 16.02 4.57
N TRP A 835 -26.89 15.64 5.34
CA TRP A 835 -25.81 16.50 5.80
C TRP A 835 -24.47 16.02 5.25
N LEU A 836 -23.62 16.96 4.84
CA LEU A 836 -22.22 16.70 4.48
C LEU A 836 -21.30 17.59 5.30
N ILE A 837 -20.21 17.02 5.82
CA ILE A 837 -19.24 17.72 6.65
C ILE A 837 -17.84 17.41 6.15
N GLY A 838 -17.09 18.42 5.74
CA GLY A 838 -15.76 18.20 5.21
C GLY A 838 -14.90 19.46 5.20
N PRO A 839 -13.61 19.32 4.87
CA PRO A 839 -12.65 20.40 4.98
C PRO A 839 -12.95 21.50 3.97
N ALA A 840 -12.79 22.75 4.40
CA ALA A 840 -12.95 23.91 3.53
C ALA A 840 -12.01 23.81 2.32
N GLY A 841 -12.56 24.02 1.11
CA GLY A 841 -11.83 23.98 -0.15
C GLY A 841 -11.64 22.58 -0.76
N ALA A 842 -12.22 21.52 -0.18
CA ALA A 842 -12.23 20.18 -0.78
C ALA A 842 -13.39 20.00 -1.77
N ASP A 843 -13.17 19.21 -2.83
CA ASP A 843 -14.20 18.89 -3.83
C ASP A 843 -15.31 18.00 -3.25
N PHE A 844 -16.56 18.31 -3.59
CA PHE A 844 -17.72 17.49 -3.26
C PHE A 844 -17.66 16.15 -4.01
N GLY A 845 -17.73 15.03 -3.28
CA GLY A 845 -17.74 13.67 -3.85
C GLY A 845 -16.56 12.80 -3.46
N GLY A 846 -15.58 13.33 -2.73
CA GLY A 846 -14.44 12.56 -2.20
C GLY A 846 -14.70 11.92 -0.82
N SER A 847 -13.81 11.00 -0.42
CA SER A 847 -13.78 10.37 0.92
C SER A 847 -13.39 11.33 2.06
N THR A 848 -13.29 12.62 1.78
CA THR A 848 -12.93 13.68 2.73
C THR A 848 -14.16 14.29 3.41
N PHE A 849 -15.37 13.87 3.04
CA PHE A 849 -16.62 14.31 3.66
C PHE A 849 -17.28 13.18 4.48
N ALA A 850 -17.78 13.51 5.66
CA ALA A 850 -18.68 12.67 6.43
C ALA A 850 -20.13 12.99 6.04
N ALA A 851 -20.96 11.96 5.92
CA ALA A 851 -22.38 12.09 5.60
C ALA A 851 -23.26 11.67 6.78
N ALA A 852 -24.38 12.37 6.97
CA ALA A 852 -25.41 12.00 7.95
C ALA A 852 -26.81 12.24 7.36
N HIS A 853 -27.81 11.49 7.83
CA HIS A 853 -29.21 11.67 7.46
C HIS A 853 -30.08 11.71 8.72
N LEU A 854 -30.48 12.92 9.14
CA LEU A 854 -31.20 13.14 10.40
C LEU A 854 -31.98 14.45 10.38
N GLY A 855 -32.99 14.52 11.23
CA GLY A 855 -33.68 15.76 11.63
C GLY A 855 -33.35 16.14 13.06
N GLY A 856 -33.69 17.36 13.47
CA GLY A 856 -33.42 17.87 14.82
C GLY A 856 -34.00 19.26 15.05
N GLY A 857 -33.52 19.95 16.08
CA GLY A 857 -34.01 21.27 16.49
C GLY A 857 -35.35 21.23 17.23
N VAL A 858 -35.77 20.04 17.70
CA VAL A 858 -37.06 19.85 18.35
C VAL A 858 -36.90 19.93 19.87
N ARG A 859 -35.75 19.48 20.41
CA ARG A 859 -35.54 19.36 21.86
C ARG A 859 -35.66 20.70 22.59
N ALA A 860 -34.95 21.73 22.13
CA ALA A 860 -34.96 23.07 22.73
C ALA A 860 -36.33 23.75 22.73
N ALA A 861 -37.24 23.31 21.86
CA ALA A 861 -38.58 23.86 21.77
C ALA A 861 -39.57 23.15 22.72
N LYS A 862 -39.23 22.03 23.37
CA LYS A 862 -40.16 21.34 24.26
C LYS A 862 -40.27 22.07 25.61
N PRO A 863 -41.48 22.40 26.09
CA PRO A 863 -41.68 22.85 27.46
C PRO A 863 -41.11 21.82 28.47
N LEU A 864 -40.58 22.31 29.59
CA LEU A 864 -40.04 21.45 30.65
C LEU A 864 -41.13 20.66 31.36
N ALA A 865 -40.77 19.52 31.93
CA ALA A 865 -41.68 18.71 32.72
C ALA A 865 -42.07 19.46 34.01
N PRO A 866 -43.37 19.61 34.35
CA PRO A 866 -43.78 20.19 35.62
C PRO A 866 -43.20 19.42 36.83
N VAL A 867 -43.10 20.08 37.98
CA VAL A 867 -42.53 19.48 39.20
C VAL A 867 -43.51 19.49 40.35
N HIS A 868 -43.19 18.77 41.42
CA HIS A 868 -44.03 18.67 42.63
C HIS A 868 -45.47 18.22 42.33
N LEU A 869 -45.63 17.28 41.38
CA LEU A 869 -46.90 16.60 41.15
C LEU A 869 -47.38 15.99 42.46
N ALA A 870 -48.62 16.28 42.84
CA ALA A 870 -49.24 15.77 44.05
C ALA A 870 -50.72 15.49 43.79
N VAL A 871 -51.18 14.35 44.31
CA VAL A 871 -52.60 14.00 44.34
C VAL A 871 -53.12 14.20 45.75
N ARG A 872 -54.29 14.81 45.87
CA ARG A 872 -54.98 14.97 47.14
C ARG A 872 -56.45 14.57 46.99
N PRO A 873 -56.89 13.50 47.67
CA PRO A 873 -58.31 13.16 47.76
C PRO A 873 -59.13 14.32 48.33
N GLN A 874 -60.30 14.56 47.77
CA GLN A 874 -61.26 15.58 48.21
C GLN A 874 -62.46 14.94 48.91
N PRO A 875 -63.16 15.68 49.80
CA PRO A 875 -64.46 15.25 50.31
C PRO A 875 -65.42 14.98 49.15
N GLY A 876 -65.91 13.75 49.01
CA GLY A 876 -66.78 13.32 47.91
C GLY A 876 -66.18 12.29 46.94
N GLY A 877 -64.88 12.00 47.04
CA GLY A 877 -64.20 10.95 46.26
C GLY A 877 -63.34 11.46 45.09
N ASP A 878 -63.41 12.76 44.77
CA ASP A 878 -62.65 13.36 43.68
C ASP A 878 -61.15 13.43 44.02
N LEU A 879 -60.29 13.37 43.02
CA LEU A 879 -58.85 13.52 43.19
C LEU A 879 -58.38 14.87 42.64
N MET A 880 -57.86 15.74 43.50
CA MET A 880 -57.20 16.98 43.07
C MET A 880 -55.75 16.70 42.72
N ILE A 881 -55.39 16.88 41.46
CA ILE A 881 -54.04 16.72 40.95
C ILE A 881 -53.46 18.13 40.75
N ARG A 882 -52.35 18.44 41.41
CA ARG A 882 -51.67 19.74 41.33
C ARG A 882 -50.19 19.59 41.02
N TRP A 883 -49.59 20.62 40.42
CA TRP A 883 -48.16 20.67 40.10
C TRP A 883 -47.64 22.11 40.12
N ILE A 884 -46.34 22.28 39.94
CA ILE A 884 -45.66 23.57 39.78
C ILE A 884 -45.07 23.67 38.38
N ARG A 885 -45.30 24.81 37.72
CA ARG A 885 -44.79 25.12 36.37
C ARG A 885 -43.27 25.26 36.39
N ARG A 886 -42.62 24.86 35.30
CA ARG A 886 -41.22 25.19 35.01
C ARG A 886 -41.13 26.04 33.77
N GLY A 887 -40.16 26.95 33.74
CA GLY A 887 -39.84 27.76 32.56
C GLY A 887 -38.50 27.34 31.99
N ARG A 888 -38.39 27.33 30.65
CA ARG A 888 -37.10 27.13 29.95
C ARG A 888 -36.42 28.45 29.54
N ILE A 889 -37.12 29.57 29.64
CA ILE A 889 -36.64 30.89 29.20
C ILE A 889 -36.55 31.81 30.42
N ALA A 890 -35.32 32.19 30.78
CA ALA A 890 -35.02 33.14 31.85
C ALA A 890 -35.72 32.84 33.20
N ALA A 891 -35.87 31.55 33.54
CA ALA A 891 -36.62 31.10 34.72
C ALA A 891 -35.77 30.91 35.99
N ASP A 892 -34.46 31.13 35.91
CA ASP A 892 -33.53 30.91 37.03
C ASP A 892 -33.27 32.18 37.88
N SER A 893 -33.84 33.33 37.49
CA SER A 893 -33.72 34.57 38.26
C SER A 893 -34.64 34.56 39.48
N TRP A 894 -34.12 34.99 40.63
CA TRP A 894 -34.85 35.12 41.89
C TRP A 894 -35.45 36.52 42.09
N GLU A 895 -35.21 37.45 41.16
CA GLU A 895 -35.70 38.83 41.26
C GLU A 895 -37.21 38.96 40.96
N PRO A 896 -37.78 38.30 39.93
CA PRO A 896 -39.22 38.35 39.68
C PRO A 896 -40.01 37.52 40.70
N ALA A 897 -41.23 37.96 41.01
CA ALA A 897 -42.14 37.21 41.91
C ALA A 897 -42.67 35.90 41.29
N GLU A 898 -42.67 35.81 39.96
CA GLU A 898 -43.09 34.63 39.18
C GLU A 898 -42.16 34.50 37.97
N ILE A 899 -41.79 33.26 37.60
CA ILE A 899 -40.90 33.01 36.47
C ILE A 899 -41.59 33.38 35.13
N PRO A 900 -40.86 33.80 34.09
CA PRO A 900 -41.44 34.06 32.78
C PRO A 900 -42.23 32.86 32.23
N LEU A 901 -43.30 33.12 31.47
CA LEU A 901 -44.12 32.06 30.88
C LEU A 901 -43.34 31.24 29.85
N GLY A 902 -42.64 31.93 28.94
CA GLY A 902 -41.80 31.33 27.89
C GLY A 902 -42.55 30.59 26.77
N GLU A 903 -43.85 30.43 26.91
CA GLU A 903 -44.77 29.78 25.94
C GLU A 903 -45.92 30.75 25.58
N GLU A 904 -46.70 30.45 24.53
CA GLU A 904 -47.76 31.35 24.04
C GLU A 904 -48.89 31.57 25.06
N ALA A 905 -49.22 30.52 25.79
CA ALA A 905 -50.19 30.54 26.89
C ALA A 905 -49.91 29.38 27.86
N GLU A 906 -50.31 29.55 29.13
CA GLU A 906 -50.23 28.49 30.11
C GLU A 906 -51.27 27.40 29.81
N ALA A 907 -50.79 26.21 29.44
CA ALA A 907 -51.62 25.07 29.10
C ALA A 907 -50.92 23.75 29.47
N TYR A 908 -51.69 22.76 29.88
CA TYR A 908 -51.22 21.44 30.30
C TYR A 908 -52.07 20.33 29.70
N ARG A 909 -51.44 19.20 29.44
CA ARG A 909 -52.08 17.92 29.15
C ARG A 909 -51.86 16.98 30.34
N VAL A 910 -52.95 16.49 30.91
CA VAL A 910 -52.96 15.49 31.98
C VAL A 910 -53.40 14.17 31.37
N GLU A 911 -52.66 13.11 31.62
CA GLU A 911 -53.01 11.75 31.21
C GLU A 911 -53.08 10.85 32.44
N ILE A 912 -54.13 10.05 32.53
CA ILE A 912 -54.26 8.97 33.49
C ILE A 912 -53.98 7.67 32.76
N ARG A 913 -53.03 6.91 33.27
CA ARG A 913 -52.62 5.61 32.74
C ARG A 913 -52.85 4.54 33.78
N ASN A 914 -53.38 3.40 33.34
CA ASN A 914 -53.57 2.25 34.22
C ASN A 914 -52.21 1.68 34.69
N PRO A 915 -52.18 0.74 35.66
CA PRO A 915 -50.93 0.15 36.14
C PRO A 915 -50.06 -0.53 35.07
N ALA A 916 -50.67 -0.94 33.95
CA ALA A 916 -50.00 -1.52 32.79
C ALA A 916 -49.49 -0.46 31.78
N GLY A 917 -49.66 0.83 32.08
CA GLY A 917 -49.17 1.97 31.29
C GLY A 917 -50.11 2.44 30.16
N ALA A 918 -51.27 1.81 29.98
CA ALA A 918 -52.23 2.18 28.94
C ALA A 918 -52.99 3.46 29.33
N LEU A 919 -53.10 4.39 28.37
CA LEU A 919 -53.85 5.63 28.54
C LEU A 919 -55.34 5.32 28.70
N VAL A 920 -55.93 5.69 29.84
CA VAL A 920 -57.36 5.54 30.10
C VAL A 920 -58.11 6.87 30.01
N ARG A 921 -57.44 7.99 30.30
CA ARG A 921 -58.00 9.33 30.12
C ARG A 921 -56.95 10.37 29.80
N ALA A 922 -57.35 11.36 29.01
CA ALA A 922 -56.59 12.58 28.78
C ALA A 922 -57.50 13.79 29.01
N ALA A 923 -56.94 14.84 29.62
CA ALA A 923 -57.60 16.11 29.87
C ALA A 923 -56.64 17.27 29.61
N GLU A 924 -57.20 18.44 29.35
CA GLU A 924 -56.44 19.68 29.20
C GLU A 924 -56.89 20.73 30.22
N THR A 925 -55.94 21.53 30.71
CA THR A 925 -56.20 22.60 31.67
C THR A 925 -55.26 23.77 31.42
N THR A 926 -55.70 24.99 31.73
CA THR A 926 -54.92 26.23 31.60
C THR A 926 -54.42 26.74 32.95
N VAL A 927 -54.59 25.95 34.01
CA VAL A 927 -54.13 26.24 35.37
C VAL A 927 -53.33 25.04 35.88
N PRO A 928 -52.42 25.22 36.86
CA PRO A 928 -51.50 24.15 37.30
C PRO A 928 -52.16 23.13 38.25
N HIS A 929 -53.43 22.82 37.99
CA HIS A 929 -54.19 21.79 38.66
C HIS A 929 -55.32 21.26 37.76
N TRP A 930 -55.74 20.03 38.04
CA TRP A 930 -56.90 19.40 37.43
C TRP A 930 -57.60 18.52 38.46
N THR A 931 -58.93 18.56 38.49
CA THR A 931 -59.73 17.66 39.34
C THR A 931 -60.14 16.47 38.48
N TYR A 932 -59.83 15.27 38.95
CA TYR A 932 -60.31 14.01 38.37
C TYR A 932 -61.58 13.59 39.13
N PRO A 933 -62.78 13.79 38.54
CA PRO A 933 -64.03 13.55 39.23
C PRO A 933 -64.25 12.06 39.52
N THR A 934 -64.87 11.74 40.65
CA THR A 934 -65.19 10.36 41.06
C THR A 934 -65.96 9.59 39.99
N ALA A 935 -66.89 10.25 39.32
CA ALA A 935 -67.69 9.66 38.25
C ALA A 935 -66.81 9.23 37.06
N ASP A 936 -65.77 10.01 36.75
CA ASP A 936 -64.82 9.70 35.70
C ASP A 936 -63.85 8.57 36.11
N ILE A 937 -63.45 8.51 37.39
CA ILE A 937 -62.68 7.39 37.94
C ILE A 937 -63.42 6.07 37.76
N LEU A 938 -64.71 6.04 38.10
CA LEU A 938 -65.55 4.85 37.97
C LEU A 938 -65.82 4.47 36.50
N ALA A 939 -65.81 5.46 35.59
CA ALA A 939 -65.97 5.21 34.16
C ALA A 939 -64.70 4.64 33.51
N ASP A 940 -63.53 5.11 33.95
CA ASP A 940 -62.24 4.72 33.40
C ASP A 940 -61.76 3.37 33.94
N PHE A 941 -62.21 2.99 35.13
CA PHE A 941 -61.81 1.74 35.80
C PHE A 941 -63.05 0.92 36.20
N ALA A 942 -63.27 -0.22 35.52
CA ALA A 942 -64.32 -1.18 35.90
C ALA A 942 -64.15 -1.72 37.35
N THR A 943 -62.93 -1.70 37.85
CA THR A 943 -62.58 -1.83 39.28
C THR A 943 -61.42 -0.88 39.53
N THR A 944 -61.59 0.09 40.43
CA THR A 944 -60.57 1.10 40.73
C THR A 944 -59.28 0.42 41.21
N PRO A 945 -58.15 0.59 40.50
CA PRO A 945 -56.88 0.01 40.95
C PRO A 945 -56.37 0.76 42.19
N ALA A 946 -55.52 0.10 42.98
CA ALA A 946 -54.90 0.74 44.14
C ALA A 946 -54.08 1.98 43.73
N GLU A 947 -53.41 1.92 42.57
CA GLU A 947 -52.61 3.02 42.05
C GLU A 947 -52.82 3.22 40.53
N ALA A 948 -52.49 4.42 40.04
CA ALA A 948 -52.40 4.73 38.61
C ALA A 948 -51.21 5.68 38.34
N ASP A 949 -50.75 5.70 37.08
CA ASP A 949 -49.75 6.67 36.64
C ASP A 949 -50.45 7.95 36.16
N ILE A 950 -50.10 9.05 36.79
CA ILE A 950 -50.56 10.39 36.40
C ILE A 950 -49.41 11.06 35.68
N VAL A 951 -49.63 11.39 34.41
CA VAL A 951 -48.65 12.06 33.56
C VAL A 951 -49.11 13.48 33.29
N VAL A 952 -48.27 14.47 33.59
CA VAL A 952 -48.54 15.88 33.29
C VAL A 952 -47.47 16.41 32.36
N MET A 953 -47.89 17.08 31.29
CA MET A 953 -47.02 17.75 30.32
C MET A 953 -47.47 19.21 30.14
N GLN A 954 -46.55 20.16 30.23
CA GLN A 954 -46.82 21.53 29.80
C GLN A 954 -46.87 21.60 28.27
N LYS A 955 -47.78 22.40 27.72
CA LYS A 955 -47.94 22.64 26.28
C LYS A 955 -47.40 24.02 25.92
N LYS A 956 -47.05 24.22 24.64
CA LYS A 956 -46.68 25.54 24.09
C LYS A 956 -47.85 26.54 24.04
N GLY A 957 -49.08 26.03 24.18
CA GLY A 957 -50.35 26.73 24.12
C GLY A 957 -51.49 25.72 23.95
N PRO A 958 -52.77 26.13 23.91
CA PRO A 958 -53.92 25.22 23.80
C PRO A 958 -53.89 24.32 22.55
N ALA A 959 -53.36 24.79 21.43
CA ALA A 959 -53.19 23.98 20.20
C ALA A 959 -51.78 23.38 20.05
N GLY A 960 -50.86 23.67 20.99
CA GLY A 960 -49.46 23.29 20.91
C GLY A 960 -49.18 21.84 21.31
N ALA A 961 -48.09 21.26 20.79
CA ALA A 961 -47.63 19.94 21.20
C ALA A 961 -47.25 19.89 22.69
N PRO A 962 -47.51 18.76 23.40
CA PRO A 962 -47.06 18.58 24.77
C PRO A 962 -45.54 18.49 24.86
N GLY A 963 -44.98 19.03 25.93
CA GLY A 963 -43.57 19.01 26.27
C GLY A 963 -43.13 17.74 26.97
N LEU A 964 -42.15 17.89 27.87
CA LEU A 964 -41.60 16.78 28.65
C LEU A 964 -42.60 16.30 29.71
N LYS A 965 -42.51 15.02 30.05
CA LYS A 965 -43.46 14.32 30.91
C LYS A 965 -43.00 14.33 32.36
N ALA A 966 -43.87 14.77 33.26
CA ALA A 966 -43.77 14.48 34.67
C ALA A 966 -44.69 13.30 35.00
N VAL A 967 -44.20 12.29 35.71
CA VAL A 967 -44.97 11.09 36.06
C VAL A 967 -45.02 10.94 37.57
N LEU A 968 -46.22 10.67 38.11
CA LEU A 968 -46.43 10.30 39.50
C LEU A 968 -47.29 9.04 39.53
N ARG A 969 -46.76 7.96 40.09
CA ARG A 969 -47.57 6.82 40.54
C ARG A 969 -48.26 7.25 41.83
N ALA A 970 -49.59 7.28 41.83
CA ALA A 970 -50.37 7.72 42.98
C ALA A 970 -51.48 6.72 43.29
N GLU A 971 -51.82 6.62 44.58
CA GLU A 971 -52.99 5.89 45.03
C GLU A 971 -54.27 6.59 44.54
N ILE A 972 -55.17 5.83 43.91
CA ILE A 972 -56.44 6.37 43.37
C ILE A 972 -57.68 5.60 43.82
N GLY A 973 -57.49 4.52 44.60
CA GLY A 973 -58.54 3.61 45.08
C GLY A 973 -58.74 3.64 46.58
#